data_AF-A0A9E2TXB4-F1
#
_entry.id   AF-A0A9E2TXB4-F1
#
_cell.length_a   1.000
_cell.length_b   1.000
_cell.length_c   1.000
_cell.angle_alpha   90.00
_cell.angle_beta   90.00
_cell.angle_gamma   90.00
#
_symmetry.space_group_name_H-M   'P 1'
#
loop_
_entity.id
_entity.type
_entity.pdbx_description
1 polymer ?
#
loop_
_entity_poly.entity_id
_entity_poly.type
_entity_poly.pdbx_seq_one_letter_code
_entity_poly.pdbx_strand_id
1 'polypeptide(L)'
;MVKCRLILLGLILVTFNSLLAQNGYEQRVRDMVAFLEYFLNTVGDKETNNRDKDVIINESYSKIFRDAQVQIEDDLLDDRQSVINKDVVAYLKDVDFFFRDAGFKFDILKVEALTRDNGKPYFRVELNRSLEAVSIEGKAVKNTQKRFIEINLDEAKDDLKIASIYTTKVSKDEELMDWWSDLSYEWSKIFKILLNTNEEINAAMLHKIAAIDSLNLSGNQYIFNIEPLYVLSNLRYLNISQTRIADLGPLRSTSTLETLIANQSEVYDLEYLKYLRSLNTLDVSNTRIRDIGVIDQFNSLTDLNLSGNYINDFQPLQGLRGLHSLNLSSTALSSTYTLKELAGLVSLNISNTLVSNISGLSSMPLLKELDVSKTDITSVDPLSGTTSLEILNVNQTGIKSLEPLTPLKKLRRIYCDNTPITESEATAFMSKNKNVLVINNSQQVLQWWGRLDFSWQKALGTYVSGNKQQPSKEDLVMLLNVDSLSLKKAGLSTSEPLARFYKLRYLDISENNIRSLDPVINLDKLETLKVSTTSVEKILPLKGLKNLSYLDLSGTRVSDIYLLSYLGNLQYLNVDKANVSWEAIKEFHREHPSCTIIFDSNYLSNWWQKLSDDWKQVFRSNNGFQGTPDIVMLHQIVARDKVMIDQVAIEDLKPLWDFLSLKELHISNSSLVDLSTLPALTQLEVLECKQLPLENISPISTLTSLRTLNISNTATNDLRPLASLSKLEVLNCSGTNVSNLRGLENLVSLSKLDCSNTRVNRLDQIFELDNLIELSCYNTRLNQRDISGFRGVNPECKIIYY
;
A
#
# COMPACT_ATOMS: atom_id res chain seq x y z
N MET A 1 -27.12 -32.68 -38.23
CA MET A 1 -28.25 -33.57 -38.61
C MET A 1 -29.23 -33.89 -37.48
N VAL A 2 -28.85 -33.77 -36.20
CA VAL A 2 -29.76 -34.04 -35.04
C VAL A 2 -30.81 -32.94 -34.82
N LYS A 3 -30.49 -31.65 -35.06
CA LYS A 3 -31.49 -30.55 -35.06
C LYS A 3 -32.65 -30.76 -36.05
N CYS A 4 -32.42 -31.42 -37.19
CA CYS A 4 -33.48 -31.76 -38.14
C CYS A 4 -34.33 -32.96 -37.69
N ARG A 5 -33.82 -33.84 -36.82
CA ARG A 5 -34.60 -34.97 -36.25
C ARG A 5 -35.47 -34.53 -35.07
N LEU A 6 -35.00 -33.62 -34.22
CA LEU A 6 -35.80 -33.03 -33.14
C LEU A 6 -36.95 -32.12 -33.66
N ILE A 7 -36.73 -31.42 -34.77
CA ILE A 7 -37.78 -30.61 -35.42
C ILE A 7 -38.80 -31.51 -36.16
N LEU A 8 -38.38 -32.65 -36.72
CA LEU A 8 -39.31 -33.63 -37.28
C LEU A 8 -40.23 -34.25 -36.20
N LEU A 9 -39.72 -34.46 -34.98
CA LEU A 9 -40.50 -34.94 -33.83
C LEU A 9 -41.50 -33.91 -33.31
N GLY A 10 -41.14 -32.62 -33.31
CA GLY A 10 -42.06 -31.52 -32.98
C GLY A 10 -43.24 -31.38 -33.96
N LEU A 11 -43.06 -31.78 -35.22
CA LEU A 11 -44.12 -31.81 -36.24
C LEU A 11 -45.00 -33.07 -36.17
N ILE A 12 -44.50 -34.19 -35.64
CA ILE A 12 -45.30 -35.41 -35.41
C ILE A 12 -46.24 -35.24 -34.21
N LEU A 13 -45.87 -34.41 -33.22
CA LEU A 13 -46.68 -34.09 -32.04
C LEU A 13 -47.96 -33.29 -32.34
N VAL A 14 -48.07 -32.63 -33.50
CA VAL A 14 -49.20 -31.73 -33.81
C VAL A 14 -50.31 -32.41 -34.64
N THR A 15 -50.04 -33.54 -35.30
CA THR A 15 -51.03 -34.17 -36.20
C THR A 15 -51.63 -35.49 -35.71
N PHE A 16 -51.48 -35.86 -34.44
CA PHE A 16 -52.04 -37.10 -33.88
C PHE A 16 -53.06 -36.92 -32.76
N ASN A 17 -53.58 -35.70 -32.55
CA ASN A 17 -54.54 -35.39 -31.49
C ASN A 17 -56.02 -35.44 -31.92
N SER A 18 -56.37 -36.15 -33.00
CA SER A 18 -57.77 -36.27 -33.41
C SER A 18 -58.12 -37.66 -33.95
N LEU A 19 -58.05 -38.70 -33.11
CA LEU A 19 -58.90 -39.90 -33.21
C LEU A 19 -58.68 -40.82 -32.00
N LEU A 20 -59.79 -41.28 -31.40
CA LEU A 20 -59.92 -42.34 -30.38
C LEU A 20 -59.98 -41.92 -28.89
N ALA A 21 -61.06 -41.21 -28.55
CA ALA A 21 -61.62 -41.16 -27.21
C ALA A 21 -62.30 -42.51 -26.85
N GLN A 22 -61.52 -43.40 -26.24
CA GLN A 22 -61.87 -44.40 -25.19
C GLN A 22 -60.75 -45.46 -25.00
N ASN A 23 -59.68 -45.42 -25.81
CA ASN A 23 -58.43 -46.19 -25.64
C ASN A 23 -57.18 -45.30 -25.43
N GLY A 24 -57.36 -44.01 -25.10
CA GLY A 24 -56.31 -42.98 -25.23
C GLY A 24 -55.16 -43.06 -24.22
N TYR A 25 -55.41 -43.44 -22.96
CA TYR A 25 -54.35 -43.46 -21.95
C TYR A 25 -53.43 -44.68 -22.04
N GLU A 26 -53.94 -45.84 -22.45
CA GLU A 26 -53.10 -47.04 -22.61
C GLU A 26 -52.05 -46.83 -23.71
N GLN A 27 -52.43 -46.23 -24.84
CA GLN A 27 -51.48 -45.91 -25.90
C GLN A 27 -50.46 -44.86 -25.44
N ARG A 28 -50.90 -43.78 -24.76
CA ARG A 28 -49.97 -42.79 -24.20
C ARG A 28 -48.99 -43.39 -23.17
N VAL A 29 -49.44 -44.38 -22.39
CA VAL A 29 -48.58 -45.16 -21.48
C VAL A 29 -47.53 -45.95 -22.26
N ARG A 30 -47.91 -46.62 -23.35
CA ARG A 30 -46.97 -47.34 -24.23
C ARG A 30 -45.97 -46.40 -24.89
N ASP A 31 -46.42 -45.25 -25.37
CA ASP A 31 -45.56 -44.21 -25.96
C ASP A 31 -44.57 -43.64 -24.93
N MET A 32 -45.00 -43.48 -23.67
CA MET A 32 -44.12 -43.07 -22.56
C MET A 32 -43.00 -44.09 -22.32
N VAL A 33 -43.32 -45.39 -22.34
CA VAL A 33 -42.33 -46.47 -22.21
C VAL A 33 -41.37 -46.49 -23.40
N ALA A 34 -41.87 -46.30 -24.62
CA ALA A 34 -41.02 -46.19 -25.81
C ALA A 34 -40.08 -44.97 -25.75
N PHE A 35 -40.54 -43.86 -25.17
CA PHE A 35 -39.72 -42.67 -24.99
C PHE A 35 -38.65 -42.86 -23.89
N LEU A 36 -38.96 -43.61 -22.83
CA LEU A 36 -37.96 -44.04 -21.85
C LEU A 36 -36.87 -44.90 -22.51
N GLU A 37 -37.26 -45.89 -23.32
CA GLU A 37 -36.33 -46.71 -24.09
C GLU A 37 -35.43 -45.83 -24.99
N TYR A 38 -36.02 -44.85 -25.69
CA TYR A 38 -35.27 -43.90 -26.51
C TYR A 38 -34.27 -43.07 -25.70
N PHE A 39 -34.65 -42.60 -24.50
CA PHE A 39 -33.74 -41.87 -23.61
C PHE A 39 -32.55 -42.71 -23.18
N LEU A 40 -32.81 -43.94 -22.69
CA LEU A 40 -31.75 -44.84 -22.25
C LEU A 40 -30.81 -45.21 -23.40
N ASN A 41 -31.35 -45.49 -24.59
CA ASN A 41 -30.56 -45.76 -25.79
C ASN A 41 -29.74 -44.56 -26.24
N THR A 42 -30.28 -43.35 -26.17
CA THR A 42 -29.53 -42.15 -26.58
C THR A 42 -28.37 -41.86 -25.63
N VAL A 43 -28.59 -42.05 -24.32
CA VAL A 43 -27.55 -41.90 -23.29
C VAL A 43 -26.50 -43.02 -23.40
N GLY A 44 -26.93 -44.25 -23.68
CA GLY A 44 -26.06 -45.42 -23.84
C GLY A 44 -25.30 -45.47 -25.15
N ASP A 45 -25.75 -44.79 -26.20
CA ASP A 45 -25.09 -44.80 -27.52
C ASP A 45 -23.72 -44.10 -27.47
N LYS A 46 -22.69 -44.83 -27.89
CA LYS A 46 -21.30 -44.34 -27.99
C LYS A 46 -21.12 -43.16 -28.96
N GLU A 47 -21.98 -43.04 -29.96
CA GLU A 47 -21.90 -42.00 -31.00
C GLU A 47 -22.59 -40.69 -30.55
N THR A 48 -23.38 -40.73 -29.47
CA THR A 48 -24.00 -39.52 -28.90
C THR A 48 -22.92 -38.69 -28.19
N ASN A 49 -22.83 -37.41 -28.54
CA ASN A 49 -21.87 -36.50 -27.90
C ASN A 49 -22.27 -36.21 -26.44
N ASN A 50 -21.27 -35.87 -25.61
CA ASN A 50 -21.45 -35.60 -24.17
C ASN A 50 -22.48 -34.51 -23.88
N ARG A 51 -22.60 -33.49 -24.74
CA ARG A 51 -23.56 -32.39 -24.56
C ARG A 51 -25.01 -32.88 -24.71
N ASP A 52 -25.28 -33.71 -25.70
CA ASP A 52 -26.61 -34.27 -25.93
C ASP A 52 -26.98 -35.24 -24.80
N LYS A 53 -26.02 -36.06 -24.33
CA LYS A 53 -26.20 -36.92 -23.15
C LYS A 53 -26.52 -36.11 -21.89
N ASP A 54 -25.74 -35.07 -21.64
CA ASP A 54 -25.90 -34.15 -20.50
C ASP A 54 -27.28 -33.47 -20.49
N VAL A 55 -27.77 -33.00 -21.65
CA VAL A 55 -29.12 -32.43 -21.78
C VAL A 55 -30.21 -33.45 -21.46
N ILE A 56 -30.02 -34.74 -21.81
CA ILE A 56 -31.00 -35.78 -21.45
C ILE A 56 -30.98 -36.04 -19.95
N ILE A 57 -29.78 -36.27 -19.40
CA ILE A 57 -29.54 -36.63 -18.00
C ILE A 57 -30.03 -35.54 -17.05
N ASN A 58 -29.80 -34.27 -17.37
CA ASN A 58 -30.02 -33.17 -16.43
C ASN A 58 -31.27 -32.31 -16.73
N GLU A 59 -31.82 -32.35 -17.95
CA GLU A 59 -32.95 -31.49 -18.32
C GLU A 59 -34.15 -32.27 -18.88
N SER A 60 -33.91 -33.12 -19.89
CA SER A 60 -35.00 -33.70 -20.67
C SER A 60 -35.74 -34.82 -19.95
N TYR A 61 -35.14 -35.49 -18.94
CA TYR A 61 -35.80 -36.54 -18.15
C TYR A 61 -37.14 -36.10 -17.56
N SER A 62 -37.29 -34.81 -17.20
CA SER A 62 -38.52 -34.20 -16.67
C SER A 62 -39.73 -34.31 -17.61
N LYS A 63 -39.49 -34.60 -18.91
CA LYS A 63 -40.55 -34.86 -19.89
C LYS A 63 -41.31 -36.15 -19.61
N ILE A 64 -40.66 -37.17 -19.02
CA ILE A 64 -41.28 -38.48 -18.79
C ILE A 64 -41.34 -38.90 -17.32
N PHE A 65 -40.44 -38.39 -16.49
CA PHE A 65 -40.44 -38.66 -15.05
C PHE A 65 -41.14 -37.55 -14.28
N ARG A 66 -41.83 -37.91 -13.19
CA ARG A 66 -42.57 -36.97 -12.33
C ARG A 66 -41.66 -35.85 -11.80
N ASP A 67 -40.48 -36.24 -11.32
CA ASP A 67 -39.41 -35.38 -10.83
C ASP A 67 -38.10 -36.17 -10.79
N ALA A 68 -36.99 -35.51 -10.44
CA ALA A 68 -35.69 -36.15 -10.30
C ALA A 68 -35.69 -37.29 -9.28
N GLN A 69 -36.53 -37.18 -8.23
CA GLN A 69 -36.56 -38.07 -7.06
C GLN A 69 -37.34 -39.37 -7.32
N VAL A 70 -37.87 -39.57 -8.52
CA VAL A 70 -38.47 -40.85 -8.92
C VAL A 70 -37.44 -41.97 -8.77
N GLN A 71 -37.83 -43.01 -8.04
CA GLN A 71 -36.97 -44.13 -7.73
C GLN A 71 -37.00 -45.17 -8.85
N ILE A 72 -35.82 -45.53 -9.33
CA ILE A 72 -35.57 -46.56 -10.34
C ILE A 72 -34.70 -47.64 -9.70
N GLU A 73 -35.23 -48.86 -9.63
CA GLU A 73 -34.50 -50.02 -9.17
C GLU A 73 -33.31 -50.29 -10.11
N ASP A 74 -32.10 -50.23 -9.56
CA ASP A 74 -30.88 -50.40 -10.31
C ASP A 74 -30.73 -51.83 -10.84
N ASP A 75 -30.42 -51.92 -12.12
CA ASP A 75 -30.53 -53.16 -12.86
C ASP A 75 -29.51 -53.30 -13.99
N LEU A 76 -28.50 -52.42 -13.96
CA LEU A 76 -27.45 -52.34 -14.95
C LEU A 76 -26.36 -53.41 -14.70
N LEU A 77 -26.20 -53.88 -13.46
CA LEU A 77 -25.20 -54.89 -13.07
C LEU A 77 -25.90 -56.16 -12.56
N ASP A 78 -25.47 -57.33 -13.05
CA ASP A 78 -26.09 -58.64 -12.75
C ASP A 78 -25.61 -59.29 -11.44
N ASP A 79 -24.53 -58.80 -10.84
CA ASP A 79 -23.86 -59.40 -9.68
C ASP A 79 -24.20 -58.74 -8.33
N ARG A 80 -25.14 -57.79 -8.30
CA ARG A 80 -25.56 -57.15 -7.04
C ARG A 80 -26.41 -58.08 -6.18
N GLN A 81 -26.06 -58.19 -4.90
CA GLN A 81 -26.80 -58.99 -3.92
C GLN A 81 -27.97 -58.25 -3.27
N SER A 82 -28.00 -56.90 -3.33
CA SER A 82 -29.01 -56.04 -2.71
C SER A 82 -29.75 -55.18 -3.73
N VAL A 83 -31.03 -54.89 -3.44
CA VAL A 83 -31.89 -54.03 -4.25
C VAL A 83 -31.58 -52.57 -3.93
N ILE A 84 -31.10 -51.80 -4.91
CA ILE A 84 -30.75 -50.38 -4.75
C ILE A 84 -31.69 -49.55 -5.60
N ASN A 85 -32.28 -48.50 -5.02
CA ASN A 85 -33.08 -47.55 -5.77
C ASN A 85 -32.29 -46.27 -6.01
N LYS A 86 -32.23 -45.86 -7.28
CA LYS A 86 -31.58 -44.61 -7.70
C LYS A 86 -32.62 -43.58 -8.07
N ASP A 87 -32.25 -42.32 -7.88
CA ASP A 87 -32.96 -41.23 -8.53
C ASP A 87 -32.76 -41.29 -10.06
N VAL A 88 -33.60 -40.57 -10.80
CA VAL A 88 -33.61 -40.63 -12.27
C VAL A 88 -32.25 -40.24 -12.85
N VAL A 89 -31.66 -39.17 -12.32
CA VAL A 89 -30.44 -38.58 -12.85
C VAL A 89 -29.28 -39.53 -12.61
N ALA A 90 -29.17 -40.11 -11.41
CA ALA A 90 -28.17 -41.11 -11.05
C ALA A 90 -28.28 -42.37 -11.92
N TYR A 91 -29.50 -42.87 -12.17
CA TYR A 91 -29.69 -44.02 -13.06
C TYR A 91 -29.24 -43.73 -14.48
N LEU A 92 -29.63 -42.58 -15.06
CA LEU A 92 -29.23 -42.19 -16.41
C LEU A 92 -27.71 -41.98 -16.52
N LYS A 93 -27.07 -41.40 -15.50
CA LYS A 93 -25.61 -41.27 -15.45
C LYS A 93 -24.92 -42.64 -15.48
N ASP A 94 -25.42 -43.62 -14.73
CA ASP A 94 -24.81 -44.95 -14.66
C ASP A 94 -24.88 -45.68 -15.99
N VAL A 95 -25.88 -45.41 -16.84
CA VAL A 95 -25.93 -45.91 -18.22
C VAL A 95 -24.71 -45.44 -19.01
N ASP A 96 -24.30 -44.18 -18.87
CA ASP A 96 -23.14 -43.63 -19.57
C ASP A 96 -21.80 -43.99 -18.90
N PHE A 97 -21.77 -44.14 -17.57
CA PHE A 97 -20.54 -44.46 -16.84
C PHE A 97 -20.15 -45.94 -16.88
N PHE A 98 -21.12 -46.86 -16.90
CA PHE A 98 -20.82 -48.30 -16.81
C PHE A 98 -20.55 -48.95 -18.18
N PHE A 99 -21.00 -48.31 -19.26
CA PHE A 99 -20.96 -48.89 -20.59
C PHE A 99 -20.30 -47.95 -21.60
N ARG A 100 -19.50 -48.53 -22.50
CA ARG A 100 -19.02 -47.83 -23.70
C ARG A 100 -20.14 -47.65 -24.72
N ASP A 101 -21.04 -48.60 -24.77
CA ASP A 101 -22.20 -48.65 -25.67
C ASP A 101 -23.28 -49.50 -24.98
N ALA A 102 -24.52 -49.00 -24.88
CA ALA A 102 -25.62 -49.69 -24.23
C ALA A 102 -26.94 -49.55 -24.99
N GLY A 103 -27.55 -50.69 -25.29
CA GLY A 103 -28.85 -50.83 -25.93
C GLY A 103 -29.89 -51.45 -25.00
N PHE A 104 -31.03 -50.79 -24.87
CA PHE A 104 -32.19 -51.18 -24.09
C PHE A 104 -33.36 -51.52 -25.01
N LYS A 105 -34.11 -52.57 -24.67
CA LYS A 105 -35.36 -52.96 -25.32
C LYS A 105 -36.42 -53.34 -24.29
N PHE A 106 -37.60 -52.74 -24.38
CA PHE A 106 -38.67 -52.84 -23.39
C PHE A 106 -39.88 -53.55 -24.02
N ASP A 107 -40.03 -54.85 -23.73
CA ASP A 107 -41.13 -55.67 -24.23
C ASP A 107 -42.29 -55.66 -23.23
N ILE A 108 -43.33 -54.84 -23.49
CA ILE A 108 -44.50 -54.70 -22.62
C ILE A 108 -45.34 -55.99 -22.64
N LEU A 109 -45.48 -56.61 -21.47
CA LEU A 109 -46.29 -57.82 -21.26
C LEU A 109 -47.74 -57.47 -20.92
N LYS A 110 -47.94 -56.47 -20.05
CA LYS A 110 -49.27 -56.08 -19.56
C LYS A 110 -49.31 -54.59 -19.17
N VAL A 111 -50.44 -53.93 -19.41
CA VAL A 111 -50.75 -52.61 -18.86
C VAL A 111 -52.04 -52.72 -18.06
N GLU A 112 -52.02 -52.32 -16.80
CA GLU A 112 -53.17 -52.36 -15.89
C GLU A 112 -53.49 -50.96 -15.39
N ALA A 113 -54.73 -50.51 -15.54
CA ALA A 113 -55.24 -49.31 -14.89
C ALA A 113 -55.70 -49.66 -13.46
N LEU A 114 -55.18 -48.93 -12.49
CA LEU A 114 -55.40 -49.16 -11.05
C LEU A 114 -55.76 -47.82 -10.38
N THR A 115 -56.32 -47.91 -9.16
CA THR A 115 -56.67 -46.74 -8.35
C THR A 115 -55.89 -46.78 -7.04
N ARG A 116 -55.27 -45.66 -6.67
CA ARG A 116 -54.56 -45.51 -5.39
C ARG A 116 -55.56 -45.40 -4.23
N ASP A 117 -55.08 -45.56 -3.00
CA ASP A 117 -55.89 -45.41 -1.78
C ASP A 117 -56.55 -44.03 -1.64
N ASN A 118 -55.98 -43.01 -2.29
CA ASN A 118 -56.53 -41.65 -2.34
C ASN A 118 -57.50 -41.41 -3.52
N GLY A 119 -57.93 -42.47 -4.20
CA GLY A 119 -58.90 -42.42 -5.31
C GLY A 119 -58.32 -42.03 -6.67
N LYS A 120 -57.02 -41.69 -6.77
CA LYS A 120 -56.41 -41.25 -8.04
C LYS A 120 -56.03 -42.43 -8.95
N PRO A 121 -56.29 -42.36 -10.27
CA PRO A 121 -55.90 -43.41 -11.20
C PRO A 121 -54.38 -43.41 -11.46
N TYR A 122 -53.82 -44.61 -11.61
CA TYR A 122 -52.44 -44.83 -12.07
C TYR A 122 -52.37 -46.08 -12.94
N PHE A 123 -51.31 -46.21 -13.72
CA PHE A 123 -51.07 -47.36 -14.59
C PHE A 123 -49.88 -48.15 -14.08
N ARG A 124 -50.01 -49.48 -14.05
CA ARG A 124 -48.89 -50.40 -13.83
C ARG A 124 -48.57 -51.10 -15.14
N VAL A 125 -47.37 -50.89 -15.66
CA VAL A 125 -46.85 -51.59 -16.83
C VAL A 125 -45.96 -52.73 -16.37
N GLU A 126 -46.28 -53.95 -16.74
CA GLU A 126 -45.41 -55.11 -16.58
C GLU A 126 -44.67 -55.35 -17.91
N LEU A 127 -43.33 -55.40 -17.87
CA LEU A 127 -42.51 -55.55 -19.05
C LEU A 127 -41.25 -56.38 -18.78
N ASN A 128 -40.62 -56.88 -19.85
CA ASN A 128 -39.26 -57.38 -19.83
C ASN A 128 -38.33 -56.29 -20.36
N ARG A 129 -37.34 -55.88 -19.56
CA ARG A 129 -36.27 -54.98 -19.97
C ARG A 129 -35.05 -55.82 -20.34
N SER A 130 -34.65 -55.76 -21.60
CA SER A 130 -33.41 -56.35 -22.11
C SER A 130 -32.35 -55.27 -22.28
N LEU A 131 -31.16 -55.52 -21.75
CA LEU A 131 -29.95 -54.71 -21.87
C LEU A 131 -28.91 -55.51 -22.64
N GLU A 132 -28.40 -54.97 -23.73
CA GLU A 132 -27.23 -55.44 -24.46
C GLU A 132 -26.21 -54.31 -24.50
N ALA A 133 -25.06 -54.50 -23.85
CA ALA A 133 -24.07 -53.46 -23.68
C ALA A 133 -22.64 -53.97 -23.78
N VAL A 134 -21.70 -53.04 -23.92
CA VAL A 134 -20.26 -53.30 -23.80
C VAL A 134 -19.76 -52.51 -22.59
N SER A 135 -19.27 -53.21 -21.57
CA SER A 135 -18.74 -52.55 -20.36
C SER A 135 -17.53 -51.66 -20.67
N ILE A 136 -17.16 -50.79 -19.73
CA ILE A 136 -15.93 -50.00 -19.80
C ILE A 136 -14.66 -50.86 -19.99
N GLU A 137 -14.68 -52.13 -19.57
CA GLU A 137 -13.60 -53.10 -19.77
C GLU A 137 -13.63 -53.80 -21.15
N GLY A 138 -14.65 -53.52 -21.96
CA GLY A 138 -14.83 -54.14 -23.29
C GLY A 138 -15.53 -55.50 -23.27
N LYS A 139 -16.14 -55.90 -22.15
CA LYS A 139 -16.88 -57.17 -22.05
C LYS A 139 -18.33 -56.98 -22.50
N ALA A 140 -18.85 -57.94 -23.25
CA ALA A 140 -20.27 -57.97 -23.59
C ALA A 140 -21.10 -58.27 -22.32
N VAL A 141 -22.10 -57.43 -22.07
CA VAL A 141 -23.07 -57.56 -21.00
C VAL A 141 -24.43 -57.79 -21.63
N LYS A 142 -25.12 -58.86 -21.23
CA LYS A 142 -26.48 -59.14 -21.68
C LYS A 142 -27.33 -59.57 -20.51
N ASN A 143 -28.34 -58.76 -20.22
CA ASN A 143 -29.22 -58.96 -19.08
C ASN A 143 -30.68 -58.73 -19.49
N THR A 144 -31.57 -59.67 -19.16
CA THR A 144 -33.02 -59.46 -19.28
C THR A 144 -33.65 -59.63 -17.92
N GLN A 145 -34.33 -58.60 -17.43
CA GLN A 145 -35.07 -58.68 -16.18
C GLN A 145 -36.50 -58.19 -16.35
N LYS A 146 -37.39 -58.76 -15.53
CA LYS A 146 -38.77 -58.32 -15.42
C LYS A 146 -38.83 -57.01 -14.63
N ARG A 147 -39.58 -56.02 -15.11
CA ARG A 147 -39.79 -54.74 -14.43
C ARG A 147 -41.25 -54.34 -14.45
N PHE A 148 -41.63 -53.57 -13.43
CA PHE A 148 -42.88 -52.86 -13.33
C PHE A 148 -42.61 -51.37 -13.39
N ILE A 149 -43.34 -50.65 -14.25
CA ILE A 149 -43.32 -49.19 -14.31
C ILE A 149 -44.65 -48.67 -13.80
N GLU A 150 -44.61 -47.81 -12.78
CA GLU A 150 -45.78 -47.09 -12.30
C GLU A 150 -45.85 -45.72 -12.99
N ILE A 151 -46.97 -45.43 -13.65
CA ILE A 151 -47.19 -44.16 -14.35
C ILE A 151 -48.42 -43.49 -13.76
N ASN A 152 -48.23 -42.29 -13.24
CA ASN A 152 -49.29 -41.48 -12.65
C ASN A 152 -49.90 -40.54 -13.68
N LEU A 153 -51.20 -40.30 -13.56
CA LEU A 153 -51.90 -39.23 -14.25
C LEU A 153 -51.95 -37.99 -13.35
N ASP A 154 -51.39 -36.88 -13.82
CA ASP A 154 -51.70 -35.56 -13.28
C ASP A 154 -52.96 -35.02 -13.96
N GLU A 155 -54.11 -35.24 -13.33
CA GLU A 155 -55.43 -34.84 -13.85
C GLU A 155 -55.53 -33.33 -14.09
N ALA A 156 -54.76 -32.50 -13.36
CA ALA A 156 -54.80 -31.04 -13.53
C ALA A 156 -54.07 -30.58 -14.79
N LYS A 157 -53.10 -31.36 -15.27
CA LYS A 157 -52.28 -31.05 -16.46
C LYS A 157 -52.58 -31.96 -17.65
N ASP A 158 -53.46 -32.96 -17.47
CA ASP A 158 -53.66 -34.07 -18.40
C ASP A 158 -52.32 -34.64 -18.89
N ASP A 159 -51.40 -34.88 -17.94
CA ASP A 159 -50.04 -35.34 -18.23
C ASP A 159 -49.74 -36.65 -17.52
N LEU A 160 -49.01 -37.53 -18.19
CA LEU A 160 -48.59 -38.82 -17.64
C LEU A 160 -47.12 -38.74 -17.25
N LYS A 161 -46.78 -39.27 -16.07
CA LYS A 161 -45.40 -39.29 -15.58
C LYS A 161 -45.05 -40.61 -14.94
N ILE A 162 -43.89 -41.15 -15.28
CA ILE A 162 -43.29 -42.28 -14.59
C ILE A 162 -43.03 -41.85 -13.14
N ALA A 163 -43.55 -42.65 -12.21
CA ALA A 163 -43.49 -42.41 -10.78
C ALA A 163 -42.56 -43.40 -10.05
N SER A 164 -42.32 -44.58 -10.63
CA SER A 164 -41.29 -45.54 -10.19
C SER A 164 -41.06 -46.64 -11.23
N ILE A 165 -39.89 -47.28 -11.17
CA ILE A 165 -39.53 -48.49 -11.93
C ILE A 165 -38.97 -49.51 -10.93
N TYR A 166 -39.55 -50.70 -10.84
CA TYR A 166 -39.19 -51.68 -9.79
C TYR A 166 -39.53 -53.12 -10.19
N THR A 167 -38.90 -54.10 -9.53
CA THR A 167 -39.31 -55.52 -9.51
C THR A 167 -39.89 -55.87 -8.15
N THR A 168 -39.30 -55.30 -7.10
CA THR A 168 -39.69 -55.46 -5.69
C THR A 168 -39.91 -54.08 -5.08
N LYS A 169 -41.11 -53.84 -4.50
CA LYS A 169 -41.38 -52.62 -3.73
C LYS A 169 -40.79 -52.76 -2.32
N VAL A 170 -39.50 -52.47 -2.19
CA VAL A 170 -38.81 -52.38 -0.89
C VAL A 170 -39.09 -51.00 -0.28
N SER A 171 -39.32 -50.93 1.04
CA SER A 171 -39.49 -49.64 1.73
C SER A 171 -38.15 -48.88 1.78
N LYS A 172 -38.18 -47.54 1.77
CA LYS A 172 -36.95 -46.74 1.93
C LYS A 172 -36.24 -47.03 3.27
N ASP A 173 -37.00 -47.40 4.30
CA ASP A 173 -36.46 -47.79 5.60
C ASP A 173 -35.65 -49.09 5.52
N GLU A 174 -36.13 -50.07 4.75
CA GLU A 174 -35.43 -51.34 4.52
C GLU A 174 -34.16 -51.11 3.71
N GLU A 175 -34.22 -50.31 2.64
CA GLU A 175 -33.05 -49.97 1.82
C GLU A 175 -31.94 -49.28 2.64
N LEU A 176 -32.30 -48.31 3.48
CA LEU A 176 -31.33 -47.63 4.34
C LEU A 176 -30.76 -48.57 5.42
N MET A 177 -31.55 -49.52 5.93
CA MET A 177 -31.10 -50.50 6.91
C MET A 177 -30.13 -51.51 6.30
N ASP A 178 -30.40 -51.97 5.08
CA ASP A 178 -29.49 -52.83 4.32
C ASP A 178 -28.17 -52.08 4.05
N TRP A 179 -28.26 -50.84 3.57
CA TRP A 179 -27.09 -49.96 3.39
C TRP A 179 -26.27 -49.82 4.68
N TRP A 180 -26.92 -49.58 5.82
CA TRP A 180 -26.23 -49.44 7.11
C TRP A 180 -25.51 -50.73 7.53
N SER A 181 -26.12 -51.88 7.25
CA SER A 181 -25.60 -53.20 7.61
C SER A 181 -24.38 -53.58 6.77
N ASP A 182 -24.28 -53.06 5.55
CA ASP A 182 -23.16 -53.27 4.64
C ASP A 182 -21.97 -52.32 4.90
N LEU A 183 -22.10 -51.33 5.80
CA LEU A 183 -21.04 -50.38 6.09
C LEU A 183 -19.84 -51.02 6.78
N SER A 184 -18.64 -50.58 6.41
CA SER A 184 -17.45 -50.89 7.20
C SER A 184 -17.54 -50.27 8.60
N TYR A 185 -16.82 -50.84 9.55
CA TYR A 185 -16.74 -50.30 10.91
C TYR A 185 -16.37 -48.80 10.90
N GLU A 186 -15.43 -48.40 10.03
CA GLU A 186 -14.96 -47.01 9.95
C GLU A 186 -16.04 -46.05 9.47
N TRP A 187 -16.83 -46.46 8.47
CA TRP A 187 -17.97 -45.70 7.98
C TRP A 187 -19.08 -45.59 9.02
N SER A 188 -19.43 -46.71 9.67
CA SER A 188 -20.43 -46.72 10.72
C SER A 188 -20.06 -45.77 11.88
N LYS A 189 -18.76 -45.71 12.22
CA LYS A 189 -18.23 -44.83 13.27
C LYS A 189 -18.35 -43.36 12.89
N ILE A 190 -18.06 -42.99 11.65
CA ILE A 190 -18.17 -41.62 11.16
C ILE A 190 -19.61 -41.12 11.24
N PHE A 191 -20.57 -41.93 10.77
CA PHE A 191 -21.97 -41.54 10.82
C PHE A 191 -22.52 -41.52 12.24
N LYS A 192 -22.05 -42.39 13.15
CA LYS A 192 -22.37 -42.31 14.58
C LYS A 192 -21.86 -41.01 15.22
N ILE A 193 -20.64 -40.60 14.89
CA ILE A 193 -20.08 -39.30 15.33
C ILE A 193 -20.92 -38.14 14.78
N LEU A 194 -21.29 -38.20 13.49
CA LEU A 194 -22.11 -37.17 12.84
C LEU A 194 -23.50 -37.02 13.49
N LEU A 195 -24.10 -38.15 13.88
CA LEU A 195 -25.36 -38.20 14.62
C LEU A 195 -25.21 -37.89 16.12
N ASN A 196 -23.98 -37.77 16.63
CA ASN A 196 -23.66 -37.65 18.05
C ASN A 196 -24.35 -38.74 18.91
N THR A 197 -24.29 -39.99 18.46
CA THR A 197 -24.93 -41.13 19.14
C THR A 197 -24.01 -42.32 19.29
N ASN A 198 -24.18 -43.05 20.40
CA ASN A 198 -23.59 -44.37 20.62
C ASN A 198 -24.66 -45.48 20.67
N GLU A 199 -25.93 -45.14 20.43
CA GLU A 199 -27.07 -46.06 20.48
C GLU A 199 -27.16 -46.94 19.22
N GLU A 200 -28.04 -47.95 19.27
CA GLU A 200 -28.43 -48.71 18.08
C GLU A 200 -29.13 -47.80 17.06
N ILE A 201 -28.83 -48.03 15.79
CA ILE A 201 -29.30 -47.18 14.70
C ILE A 201 -30.69 -47.63 14.25
N ASN A 202 -31.58 -46.65 14.05
CA ASN A 202 -32.94 -46.85 13.57
C ASN A 202 -33.19 -46.08 12.26
N ALA A 203 -34.32 -46.36 11.59
CA ALA A 203 -34.64 -45.77 10.29
C ALA A 203 -34.68 -44.24 10.32
N ALA A 204 -35.22 -43.64 11.39
CA ALA A 204 -35.27 -42.18 11.53
C ALA A 204 -33.87 -41.54 11.61
N MET A 205 -32.90 -42.21 12.22
CA MET A 205 -31.49 -41.77 12.24
C MET A 205 -30.84 -41.90 10.85
N LEU A 206 -31.15 -42.96 10.11
CA LEU A 206 -30.63 -43.17 8.75
C LEU A 206 -31.16 -42.13 7.76
N HIS A 207 -32.44 -41.75 7.87
CA HIS A 207 -32.99 -40.62 7.10
C HIS A 207 -32.26 -39.31 7.39
N LYS A 208 -31.83 -39.07 8.63
CA LYS A 208 -31.01 -37.89 8.96
C LYS A 208 -29.64 -37.95 8.29
N ILE A 209 -29.01 -39.13 8.21
CA ILE A 209 -27.75 -39.30 7.49
C ILE A 209 -27.96 -39.05 5.99
N ALA A 210 -28.97 -39.66 5.37
CA ALA A 210 -29.27 -39.46 3.94
C ALA A 210 -29.62 -38.00 3.57
N ALA A 211 -30.08 -37.22 4.56
CA ALA A 211 -30.46 -35.81 4.38
C ALA A 211 -29.31 -34.81 4.57
N ILE A 212 -28.09 -35.24 4.93
CA ILE A 212 -26.99 -34.30 5.14
C ILE A 212 -26.57 -33.62 3.83
N ASP A 213 -26.17 -32.37 3.94
CA ASP A 213 -25.69 -31.54 2.83
C ASP A 213 -24.17 -31.29 2.90
N SER A 214 -23.51 -31.66 3.99
CA SER A 214 -22.09 -31.43 4.21
C SER A 214 -21.44 -32.60 4.92
N LEU A 215 -20.31 -33.06 4.38
CA LEU A 215 -19.49 -34.11 4.98
C LEU A 215 -18.00 -33.76 4.90
N ASN A 216 -17.32 -33.81 6.04
CA ASN A 216 -15.88 -33.62 6.13
C ASN A 216 -15.19 -34.91 6.59
N LEU A 217 -14.36 -35.47 5.71
CA LEU A 217 -13.54 -36.66 5.91
C LEU A 217 -12.04 -36.31 5.90
N SER A 218 -11.68 -35.02 5.94
CA SER A 218 -10.31 -34.55 5.81
C SER A 218 -9.36 -35.20 6.82
N GLY A 219 -8.19 -35.64 6.36
CA GLY A 219 -7.16 -36.24 7.22
C GLY A 219 -7.47 -37.66 7.69
N ASN A 220 -8.61 -38.24 7.30
CA ASN A 220 -8.95 -39.60 7.67
C ASN A 220 -8.19 -40.62 6.82
N GLN A 221 -7.15 -41.20 7.40
CA GLN A 221 -6.26 -42.18 6.75
C GLN A 221 -6.83 -43.60 6.68
N TYR A 222 -7.97 -43.86 7.34
CA TYR A 222 -8.59 -45.18 7.41
C TYR A 222 -9.68 -45.39 6.35
N ILE A 223 -10.11 -44.32 5.67
CA ILE A 223 -11.04 -44.40 4.54
C ILE A 223 -10.26 -44.39 3.23
N PHE A 224 -10.52 -45.40 2.41
CA PHE A 224 -9.90 -45.58 1.09
C PHE A 224 -10.91 -45.55 -0.07
N ASN A 225 -12.22 -45.59 0.21
CA ASN A 225 -13.28 -45.47 -0.78
C ASN A 225 -14.44 -44.68 -0.21
N ILE A 226 -15.24 -44.09 -1.10
CA ILE A 226 -16.42 -43.28 -0.78
C ILE A 226 -17.72 -43.92 -1.25
N GLU A 227 -17.74 -45.25 -1.39
CA GLU A 227 -18.95 -45.93 -1.88
C GLU A 227 -20.19 -45.63 -1.03
N PRO A 228 -20.12 -45.61 0.32
CA PRO A 228 -21.29 -45.29 1.14
C PRO A 228 -21.96 -43.94 0.88
N LEU A 229 -21.32 -43.02 0.14
CA LEU A 229 -21.89 -41.71 -0.16
C LEU A 229 -23.02 -41.75 -1.20
N TYR A 230 -23.27 -42.88 -1.88
CA TYR A 230 -24.31 -42.96 -2.92
C TYR A 230 -25.72 -42.65 -2.39
N VAL A 231 -25.99 -42.87 -1.09
CA VAL A 231 -27.29 -42.55 -0.46
C VAL A 231 -27.45 -41.08 -0.08
N LEU A 232 -26.37 -40.29 -0.14
CA LEU A 232 -26.34 -38.88 0.28
C LEU A 232 -26.72 -37.96 -0.89
N SER A 233 -27.93 -38.11 -1.42
CA SER A 233 -28.39 -37.39 -2.63
C SER A 233 -28.51 -35.86 -2.45
N ASN A 234 -28.47 -35.36 -1.21
CA ASN A 234 -28.52 -33.93 -0.88
C ASN A 234 -27.15 -33.31 -0.61
N LEU A 235 -26.06 -34.08 -0.74
CA LEU A 235 -24.71 -33.61 -0.43
C LEU A 235 -24.31 -32.44 -1.35
N ARG A 236 -23.95 -31.30 -0.74
CA ARG A 236 -23.50 -30.06 -1.39
C ARG A 236 -22.01 -29.79 -1.15
N TYR A 237 -21.49 -30.21 0.01
CA TYR A 237 -20.09 -30.03 0.37
C TYR A 237 -19.47 -31.37 0.74
N LEU A 238 -18.35 -31.70 0.11
CA LEU A 238 -17.53 -32.85 0.45
C LEU A 238 -16.06 -32.46 0.56
N ASN A 239 -15.45 -32.76 1.71
CA ASN A 239 -14.00 -32.66 1.88
C ASN A 239 -13.40 -34.04 2.15
N ILE A 240 -12.59 -34.53 1.23
CA ILE A 240 -11.80 -35.77 1.29
C ILE A 240 -10.29 -35.48 1.24
N SER A 241 -9.87 -34.25 1.57
CA SER A 241 -8.47 -33.86 1.58
C SER A 241 -7.62 -34.70 2.53
N GLN A 242 -6.36 -34.93 2.19
CA GLN A 242 -5.44 -35.71 3.03
C GLN A 242 -5.99 -37.11 3.38
N THR A 243 -6.70 -37.76 2.46
CA THR A 243 -7.16 -39.15 2.57
C THR A 243 -6.46 -40.04 1.53
N ARG A 244 -6.77 -41.34 1.55
CA ARG A 244 -6.28 -42.31 0.54
C ARG A 244 -7.32 -42.61 -0.54
N ILE A 245 -8.36 -41.79 -0.64
CA ILE A 245 -9.43 -41.96 -1.62
C ILE A 245 -8.87 -41.63 -3.01
N ALA A 246 -9.04 -42.57 -3.94
CA ALA A 246 -8.62 -42.43 -5.32
C ALA A 246 -9.80 -42.40 -6.30
N ASP A 247 -10.84 -43.20 -6.03
CA ASP A 247 -11.99 -43.36 -6.89
C ASP A 247 -13.11 -42.37 -6.51
N LEU A 248 -13.48 -41.52 -7.48
CA LEU A 248 -14.60 -40.57 -7.37
C LEU A 248 -15.91 -41.11 -7.95
N GLY A 249 -15.92 -42.32 -8.50
CA GLY A 249 -17.08 -42.97 -9.10
C GLY A 249 -18.36 -42.87 -8.26
N PRO A 250 -18.34 -43.08 -6.94
CA PRO A 250 -19.54 -42.95 -6.10
C PRO A 250 -20.20 -41.56 -6.10
N LEU A 251 -19.48 -40.50 -6.47
CA LEU A 251 -20.02 -39.13 -6.52
C LEU A 251 -20.94 -38.87 -7.71
N ARG A 252 -21.00 -39.78 -8.69
CA ARG A 252 -21.91 -39.64 -9.84
C ARG A 252 -23.38 -39.44 -9.43
N SER A 253 -23.79 -40.04 -8.31
CA SER A 253 -25.14 -39.91 -7.74
C SER A 253 -25.38 -38.59 -6.98
N THR A 254 -24.32 -37.84 -6.64
CA THR A 254 -24.42 -36.60 -5.83
C THR A 254 -24.63 -35.35 -6.71
N SER A 255 -25.76 -35.30 -7.42
CA SER A 255 -26.05 -34.24 -8.40
C SER A 255 -26.11 -32.81 -7.81
N THR A 256 -26.25 -32.68 -6.50
CA THR A 256 -26.30 -31.41 -5.76
C THR A 256 -24.94 -30.88 -5.32
N LEU A 257 -23.84 -31.59 -5.59
CA LEU A 257 -22.52 -31.23 -5.09
C LEU A 257 -22.07 -29.87 -5.64
N GLU A 258 -21.83 -28.92 -4.74
CA GLU A 258 -21.39 -27.55 -5.02
C GLU A 258 -19.90 -27.35 -4.73
N THR A 259 -19.33 -28.10 -3.79
CA THR A 259 -17.93 -28.01 -3.38
C THR A 259 -17.32 -29.38 -3.16
N LEU A 260 -16.21 -29.64 -3.85
CA LEU A 260 -15.36 -30.81 -3.65
C LEU A 260 -13.93 -30.37 -3.30
N ILE A 261 -13.48 -30.73 -2.10
CA ILE A 261 -12.10 -30.52 -1.65
C ILE A 261 -11.43 -31.89 -1.51
N ALA A 262 -10.50 -32.20 -2.40
CA ALA A 262 -9.77 -33.46 -2.46
C ALA A 262 -8.24 -33.25 -2.51
N ASN A 263 -7.74 -32.11 -2.04
CA ASN A 263 -6.31 -31.82 -2.06
C ASN A 263 -5.50 -32.85 -1.24
N GLN A 264 -4.28 -33.17 -1.70
CA GLN A 264 -3.39 -34.15 -1.05
C GLN A 264 -4.05 -35.54 -0.87
N SER A 265 -4.92 -35.94 -1.79
CA SER A 265 -5.51 -37.29 -1.88
C SER A 265 -4.89 -38.10 -3.02
N GLU A 266 -5.37 -39.34 -3.23
CA GLU A 266 -4.92 -40.21 -4.32
C GLU A 266 -5.77 -40.11 -5.59
N VAL A 267 -6.68 -39.14 -5.66
CA VAL A 267 -7.51 -38.88 -6.85
C VAL A 267 -6.64 -38.71 -8.10
N TYR A 268 -7.03 -39.36 -9.18
CA TYR A 268 -6.30 -39.35 -10.44
C TYR A 268 -7.18 -39.08 -11.67
N ASP A 269 -8.50 -39.18 -11.52
CA ASP A 269 -9.46 -39.07 -12.61
C ASP A 269 -10.67 -38.22 -12.16
N LEU A 270 -11.09 -37.31 -13.03
CA LEU A 270 -12.21 -36.39 -12.82
C LEU A 270 -13.44 -36.74 -13.69
N GLU A 271 -13.36 -37.73 -14.58
CA GLU A 271 -14.42 -38.06 -15.55
C GLU A 271 -15.78 -38.31 -14.87
N TYR A 272 -15.76 -38.93 -13.68
CA TYR A 272 -16.96 -39.19 -12.87
C TYR A 272 -17.71 -37.94 -12.39
N LEU A 273 -17.09 -36.76 -12.51
CA LEU A 273 -17.69 -35.49 -12.11
C LEU A 273 -18.40 -34.78 -13.27
N LYS A 274 -18.29 -35.25 -14.53
CA LYS A 274 -18.70 -34.50 -15.74
C LYS A 274 -20.12 -33.96 -15.76
N TYR A 275 -21.04 -34.57 -15.01
CA TYR A 275 -22.44 -34.17 -14.92
C TYR A 275 -22.79 -33.37 -13.65
N LEU A 276 -21.81 -32.96 -12.84
CA LEU A 276 -22.00 -32.17 -11.63
C LEU A 276 -22.06 -30.67 -11.94
N ARG A 277 -23.17 -30.24 -12.56
CA ARG A 277 -23.36 -28.86 -13.04
C ARG A 277 -23.39 -27.79 -11.92
N SER A 278 -23.65 -28.20 -10.68
CA SER A 278 -23.71 -27.31 -9.51
C SER A 278 -22.34 -27.03 -8.91
N LEU A 279 -21.27 -27.69 -9.40
CA LEU A 279 -19.93 -27.58 -8.82
C LEU A 279 -19.36 -26.18 -9.05
N ASN A 280 -19.21 -25.44 -7.96
CA ASN A 280 -18.70 -24.07 -7.93
C ASN A 280 -17.22 -24.04 -7.49
N THR A 281 -16.84 -24.95 -6.58
CA THR A 281 -15.49 -25.04 -6.01
C THR A 281 -14.93 -26.44 -6.20
N LEU A 282 -13.76 -26.51 -6.83
CA LEU A 282 -13.00 -27.75 -7.00
C LEU A 282 -11.54 -27.54 -6.57
N ASP A 283 -11.13 -28.19 -5.47
CA ASP A 283 -9.72 -28.28 -5.08
C ASP A 283 -9.23 -29.72 -5.20
N VAL A 284 -8.39 -29.96 -6.19
CA VAL A 284 -7.72 -31.25 -6.40
C VAL A 284 -6.21 -31.07 -6.45
N SER A 285 -5.70 -30.11 -5.70
CA SER A 285 -4.27 -29.80 -5.66
C SER A 285 -3.45 -30.92 -5.01
N ASN A 286 -2.22 -31.10 -5.49
CA ASN A 286 -1.29 -32.14 -5.03
C ASN A 286 -1.92 -33.54 -5.06
N THR A 287 -2.64 -33.85 -6.13
CA THR A 287 -3.20 -35.18 -6.39
C THR A 287 -2.40 -35.83 -7.53
N ARG A 288 -2.98 -36.82 -8.23
CA ARG A 288 -2.34 -37.53 -9.36
C ARG A 288 -3.01 -37.19 -10.70
N ILE A 289 -3.75 -36.09 -10.76
CA ILE A 289 -4.47 -35.67 -11.96
C ILE A 289 -3.48 -35.26 -13.05
N ARG A 290 -3.80 -35.67 -14.27
CA ARG A 290 -3.06 -35.36 -15.50
C ARG A 290 -3.97 -34.84 -16.60
N ASP A 291 -5.14 -35.45 -16.71
CA ASP A 291 -6.18 -35.08 -17.66
C ASP A 291 -7.22 -34.21 -16.95
N ILE A 292 -7.50 -33.05 -17.55
CA ILE A 292 -8.52 -32.12 -17.09
C ILE A 292 -9.56 -31.83 -18.19
N GLY A 293 -9.65 -32.70 -19.20
CA GLY A 293 -10.59 -32.58 -20.33
C GLY A 293 -12.01 -32.28 -19.90
N VAL A 294 -12.46 -32.93 -18.80
CA VAL A 294 -13.80 -32.80 -18.24
C VAL A 294 -14.12 -31.42 -17.64
N ILE A 295 -13.11 -30.60 -17.31
CA ILE A 295 -13.34 -29.34 -16.61
C ILE A 295 -14.19 -28.37 -17.46
N ASP A 296 -14.15 -28.49 -18.78
CA ASP A 296 -14.95 -27.67 -19.69
C ASP A 296 -16.48 -27.84 -19.53
N GLN A 297 -16.92 -28.89 -18.82
CA GLN A 297 -18.33 -29.13 -18.47
C GLN A 297 -18.77 -28.38 -17.20
N PHE A 298 -17.85 -27.90 -16.36
CA PHE A 298 -18.15 -27.25 -15.07
C PHE A 298 -18.50 -25.77 -15.24
N ASN A 299 -19.65 -25.49 -15.87
CA ASN A 299 -20.08 -24.14 -16.23
C ASN A 299 -20.30 -23.18 -15.05
N SER A 300 -20.51 -23.71 -13.83
CA SER A 300 -20.75 -22.92 -12.61
C SER A 300 -19.47 -22.66 -11.80
N LEU A 301 -18.32 -23.17 -12.26
CA LEU A 301 -17.07 -23.14 -11.50
C LEU A 301 -16.56 -21.70 -11.31
N THR A 302 -16.39 -21.30 -10.05
CA THR A 302 -15.84 -20.00 -9.65
C THR A 302 -14.43 -20.13 -9.09
N ASP A 303 -14.12 -21.25 -8.43
CA ASP A 303 -12.87 -21.46 -7.71
C ASP A 303 -12.27 -22.82 -8.09
N LEU A 304 -11.08 -22.78 -8.72
CA LEU A 304 -10.40 -23.98 -9.21
C LEU A 304 -8.94 -24.01 -8.74
N ASN A 305 -8.58 -25.07 -8.01
CA ASN A 305 -7.21 -25.33 -7.59
C ASN A 305 -6.71 -26.66 -8.17
N LEU A 306 -5.79 -26.55 -9.13
CA LEU A 306 -5.12 -27.66 -9.81
C LEU A 306 -3.63 -27.72 -9.47
N SER A 307 -3.17 -26.94 -8.50
CA SER A 307 -1.74 -26.81 -8.19
C SER A 307 -1.07 -28.13 -7.83
N GLY A 308 0.22 -28.28 -8.14
CA GLY A 308 1.00 -29.47 -7.78
C GLY A 308 0.62 -30.76 -8.52
N ASN A 309 -0.11 -30.65 -9.63
CA ASN A 309 -0.45 -31.78 -10.52
C ASN A 309 0.44 -31.81 -11.77
N TYR A 310 0.44 -32.94 -12.47
CA TYR A 310 1.25 -33.18 -13.68
C TYR A 310 0.44 -32.94 -14.97
N ILE A 311 -0.27 -31.82 -15.02
CA ILE A 311 -1.14 -31.44 -16.14
C ILE A 311 -0.28 -30.80 -17.25
N ASN A 312 -0.48 -31.27 -18.49
CA ASN A 312 0.23 -30.76 -19.67
C ASN A 312 -0.69 -30.04 -20.67
N ASP A 313 -1.99 -30.39 -20.69
CA ASP A 313 -2.98 -29.74 -21.54
C ASP A 313 -3.90 -28.84 -20.71
N PHE A 314 -3.92 -27.55 -21.06
CA PHE A 314 -4.71 -26.51 -20.39
C PHE A 314 -5.80 -25.93 -21.29
N GLN A 315 -6.02 -26.49 -22.50
CA GLN A 315 -7.12 -26.08 -23.39
C GLN A 315 -8.51 -26.16 -22.73
N PRO A 316 -8.82 -27.16 -21.87
CA PRO A 316 -10.15 -27.24 -21.24
C PRO A 316 -10.52 -26.02 -20.38
N LEU A 317 -9.55 -25.22 -19.95
CA LEU A 317 -9.81 -24.01 -19.15
C LEU A 317 -10.41 -22.86 -19.96
N GLN A 318 -10.22 -22.83 -21.29
CA GLN A 318 -10.53 -21.65 -22.12
C GLN A 318 -12.02 -21.21 -22.04
N GLY A 319 -12.93 -22.15 -21.76
CA GLY A 319 -14.37 -21.91 -21.67
C GLY A 319 -14.87 -21.34 -20.34
N LEU A 320 -14.06 -21.34 -19.27
CA LEU A 320 -14.50 -21.06 -17.89
C LEU A 320 -14.59 -19.57 -17.58
N ARG A 321 -15.41 -18.84 -18.34
CA ARG A 321 -15.52 -17.36 -18.24
C ARG A 321 -16.03 -16.86 -16.87
N GLY A 322 -16.71 -17.71 -16.11
CA GLY A 322 -17.20 -17.42 -14.75
C GLY A 322 -16.17 -17.64 -13.63
N LEU A 323 -14.96 -18.09 -13.97
CA LEU A 323 -13.93 -18.40 -12.97
C LEU A 323 -13.37 -17.12 -12.35
N HIS A 324 -13.37 -17.05 -11.02
CA HIS A 324 -12.89 -15.92 -10.21
C HIS A 324 -11.51 -16.18 -9.62
N SER A 325 -11.22 -17.42 -9.22
CA SER A 325 -9.95 -17.82 -8.61
C SER A 325 -9.38 -19.05 -9.32
N LEU A 326 -8.13 -18.96 -9.75
CA LEU A 326 -7.42 -20.06 -10.42
C LEU A 326 -6.02 -20.23 -9.85
N ASN A 327 -5.73 -21.44 -9.36
CA ASN A 327 -4.40 -21.82 -8.92
C ASN A 327 -3.86 -22.98 -9.77
N LEU A 328 -2.83 -22.68 -10.57
CA LEU A 328 -2.07 -23.60 -11.42
C LEU A 328 -0.60 -23.67 -10.97
N SER A 329 -0.27 -23.26 -9.75
CA SER A 329 1.12 -23.27 -9.29
C SER A 329 1.72 -24.67 -9.28
N SER A 330 3.02 -24.79 -9.54
CA SER A 330 3.71 -26.08 -9.60
C SER A 330 3.09 -27.08 -10.60
N THR A 331 2.63 -26.58 -11.74
CA THR A 331 2.19 -27.39 -12.90
C THR A 331 3.14 -27.19 -14.09
N ALA A 332 2.94 -27.93 -15.18
CA ALA A 332 3.77 -27.79 -16.39
C ALA A 332 3.31 -26.65 -17.33
N LEU A 333 2.54 -25.68 -16.84
CA LEU A 333 2.10 -24.52 -17.64
C LEU A 333 3.31 -23.75 -18.18
N SER A 334 3.33 -23.50 -19.49
CA SER A 334 4.45 -22.81 -20.18
C SER A 334 4.04 -21.49 -20.86
N SER A 335 2.74 -21.24 -21.01
CA SER A 335 2.20 -20.00 -21.60
C SER A 335 0.82 -19.69 -21.03
N THR A 336 0.49 -18.41 -20.90
CA THR A 336 -0.84 -17.97 -20.43
C THR A 336 -1.86 -17.76 -21.56
N TYR A 337 -1.53 -18.08 -22.81
CA TYR A 337 -2.43 -17.83 -23.95
C TYR A 337 -3.77 -18.56 -23.83
N THR A 338 -3.79 -19.74 -23.21
CA THR A 338 -5.02 -20.51 -22.91
C THR A 338 -5.93 -19.82 -21.90
N LEU A 339 -5.38 -18.93 -21.08
CA LEU A 339 -6.10 -18.23 -20.01
C LEU A 339 -6.75 -16.90 -20.48
N LYS A 340 -6.48 -16.46 -21.72
CA LYS A 340 -6.87 -15.13 -22.21
C LYS A 340 -8.38 -14.85 -22.20
N GLU A 341 -9.20 -15.90 -22.26
CA GLU A 341 -10.67 -15.80 -22.29
C GLU A 341 -11.30 -15.77 -20.88
N LEU A 342 -10.50 -15.95 -19.81
CA LEU A 342 -10.96 -15.96 -18.42
C LEU A 342 -11.23 -14.55 -17.90
N ALA A 343 -12.16 -13.83 -18.52
CA ALA A 343 -12.46 -12.43 -18.23
C ALA A 343 -12.99 -12.18 -16.80
N GLY A 344 -13.56 -13.21 -16.15
CA GLY A 344 -14.04 -13.19 -14.77
C GLY A 344 -12.94 -13.23 -13.70
N LEU A 345 -11.69 -13.51 -14.09
CA LEU A 345 -10.64 -13.87 -13.15
C LEU A 345 -10.21 -12.68 -12.27
N VAL A 346 -10.21 -12.89 -10.96
CA VAL A 346 -9.84 -11.92 -9.92
C VAL A 346 -8.50 -12.28 -9.30
N SER A 347 -8.22 -13.56 -9.08
CA SER A 347 -6.95 -14.06 -8.53
C SER A 347 -6.39 -15.17 -9.40
N LEU A 348 -5.10 -15.03 -9.76
CA LEU A 348 -4.36 -16.02 -10.55
C LEU A 348 -3.03 -16.33 -9.89
N ASN A 349 -2.81 -17.62 -9.60
CA ASN A 349 -1.50 -18.13 -9.17
C ASN A 349 -0.96 -19.11 -10.21
N ILE A 350 0.11 -18.72 -10.88
CA ILE A 350 0.88 -19.55 -11.83
C ILE A 350 2.35 -19.67 -11.39
N SER A 351 2.62 -19.51 -10.10
CA SER A 351 3.97 -19.58 -9.54
C SER A 351 4.59 -20.97 -9.70
N ASN A 352 5.92 -21.03 -9.78
CA ASN A 352 6.67 -22.28 -9.95
C ASN A 352 6.21 -23.08 -11.19
N THR A 353 6.06 -22.39 -12.32
CA THR A 353 5.71 -22.97 -13.62
C THR A 353 6.78 -22.62 -14.66
N LEU A 354 6.66 -23.15 -15.87
CA LEU A 354 7.57 -22.89 -16.99
C LEU A 354 7.14 -21.69 -17.84
N VAL A 355 6.28 -20.83 -17.29
CA VAL A 355 5.76 -19.66 -17.99
C VAL A 355 6.88 -18.66 -18.25
N SER A 356 7.16 -18.40 -19.52
CA SER A 356 8.08 -17.33 -19.96
C SER A 356 7.35 -16.17 -20.65
N ASN A 357 6.10 -16.41 -21.09
CA ASN A 357 5.28 -15.44 -21.80
C ASN A 357 3.90 -15.29 -21.15
N ILE A 358 3.64 -14.08 -20.64
CA ILE A 358 2.39 -13.70 -19.96
C ILE A 358 1.46 -12.81 -20.81
N SER A 359 1.65 -12.76 -22.12
CA SER A 359 0.83 -11.93 -23.04
C SER A 359 -0.67 -12.22 -22.98
N GLY A 360 -1.06 -13.46 -22.62
CA GLY A 360 -2.46 -13.82 -22.38
C GLY A 360 -3.12 -13.10 -21.21
N LEU A 361 -2.35 -12.42 -20.35
CA LEU A 361 -2.86 -11.66 -19.19
C LEU A 361 -3.06 -10.17 -19.49
N SER A 362 -2.73 -9.71 -20.71
CA SER A 362 -2.58 -8.28 -21.03
C SER A 362 -3.83 -7.43 -20.94
N SER A 363 -5.00 -8.05 -20.87
CA SER A 363 -6.29 -7.35 -20.76
C SER A 363 -7.28 -8.17 -19.94
N MET A 364 -6.88 -8.58 -18.73
CA MET A 364 -7.80 -9.15 -17.75
C MET A 364 -8.42 -8.04 -16.90
N PRO A 365 -9.69 -7.66 -17.15
CA PRO A 365 -10.28 -6.44 -16.59
C PRO A 365 -10.56 -6.53 -15.08
N LEU A 366 -10.68 -7.74 -14.54
CA LEU A 366 -11.02 -7.98 -13.14
C LEU A 366 -9.85 -8.51 -12.29
N LEU A 367 -8.70 -8.80 -12.91
CA LEU A 367 -7.56 -9.40 -12.21
C LEU A 367 -6.96 -8.42 -11.21
N LYS A 368 -7.00 -8.78 -9.93
CA LYS A 368 -6.49 -7.99 -8.79
C LYS A 368 -5.23 -8.58 -8.20
N GLU A 369 -5.12 -9.89 -8.17
CA GLU A 369 -3.99 -10.61 -7.56
C GLU A 369 -3.35 -11.53 -8.59
N LEU A 370 -2.05 -11.37 -8.80
CA LEU A 370 -1.27 -12.17 -9.73
C LEU A 370 0.02 -12.64 -9.06
N ASP A 371 0.20 -13.96 -8.99
CA ASP A 371 1.46 -14.58 -8.60
C ASP A 371 2.09 -15.32 -9.79
N VAL A 372 3.23 -14.80 -10.24
CA VAL A 372 4.09 -15.35 -11.29
C VAL A 372 5.49 -15.64 -10.74
N SER A 373 5.62 -15.77 -9.42
CA SER A 373 6.92 -16.04 -8.80
C SER A 373 7.51 -17.38 -9.23
N LYS A 374 8.84 -17.49 -9.29
CA LYS A 374 9.52 -18.71 -9.76
C LYS A 374 9.08 -19.14 -11.17
N THR A 375 8.96 -18.18 -12.07
CA THR A 375 8.72 -18.42 -13.49
C THR A 375 9.85 -17.83 -14.32
N ASP A 376 9.91 -18.17 -15.60
CA ASP A 376 10.97 -17.75 -16.52
C ASP A 376 10.67 -16.41 -17.20
N ILE A 377 9.72 -15.61 -16.68
CA ILE A 377 9.42 -14.30 -17.23
C ILE A 377 10.59 -13.33 -17.02
N THR A 378 10.83 -12.50 -18.03
CA THR A 378 11.89 -11.47 -18.01
C THR A 378 11.35 -10.05 -18.18
N SER A 379 10.06 -9.91 -18.48
CA SER A 379 9.37 -8.63 -18.60
C SER A 379 7.95 -8.69 -18.04
N VAL A 380 7.47 -7.55 -17.55
CA VAL A 380 6.10 -7.29 -17.12
C VAL A 380 5.34 -6.37 -18.08
N ASP A 381 5.89 -6.04 -19.25
CA ASP A 381 5.23 -5.19 -20.26
C ASP A 381 3.78 -5.60 -20.58
N PRO A 382 3.47 -6.91 -20.71
CA PRO A 382 2.10 -7.33 -20.98
C PRO A 382 1.11 -6.87 -19.92
N LEU A 383 1.52 -6.66 -18.66
CA LEU A 383 0.63 -6.29 -17.57
C LEU A 383 0.25 -4.80 -17.58
N SER A 384 0.79 -3.98 -18.49
CA SER A 384 0.49 -2.55 -18.59
C SER A 384 -1.00 -2.24 -18.80
N GLY A 385 -1.76 -3.16 -19.40
CA GLY A 385 -3.20 -3.07 -19.61
C GLY A 385 -4.08 -3.67 -18.50
N THR A 386 -3.48 -4.34 -17.50
CA THR A 386 -4.21 -5.03 -16.41
C THR A 386 -4.61 -4.03 -15.31
N THR A 387 -5.47 -3.07 -15.64
CA THR A 387 -5.75 -1.87 -14.82
C THR A 387 -6.36 -2.13 -13.43
N SER A 388 -6.87 -3.35 -13.19
CA SER A 388 -7.44 -3.75 -11.89
C SER A 388 -6.43 -4.34 -10.93
N LEU A 389 -5.18 -4.56 -11.36
CA LEU A 389 -4.16 -5.23 -10.57
C LEU A 389 -3.82 -4.43 -9.30
N GLU A 390 -3.90 -5.09 -8.15
CA GLU A 390 -3.63 -4.52 -6.83
C GLU A 390 -2.36 -5.14 -6.20
N ILE A 391 -2.15 -6.44 -6.40
CA ILE A 391 -1.01 -7.19 -5.85
C ILE A 391 -0.34 -8.00 -6.96
N LEU A 392 0.97 -7.82 -7.11
CA LEU A 392 1.80 -8.56 -8.04
C LEU A 392 2.96 -9.23 -7.31
N ASN A 393 3.10 -10.54 -7.46
CA ASN A 393 4.26 -11.29 -7.00
C ASN A 393 5.08 -11.80 -8.19
N VAL A 394 6.29 -11.26 -8.32
CA VAL A 394 7.30 -11.56 -9.36
C VAL A 394 8.61 -12.03 -8.72
N ASN A 395 8.56 -12.53 -7.48
CA ASN A 395 9.74 -13.05 -6.79
C ASN A 395 10.43 -14.14 -7.61
N GLN A 396 11.76 -14.18 -7.61
CA GLN A 396 12.53 -15.21 -8.31
C GLN A 396 12.19 -15.31 -9.82
N THR A 397 12.08 -14.16 -10.47
CA THR A 397 11.92 -14.04 -11.92
C THR A 397 13.09 -13.24 -12.52
N GLY A 398 13.18 -13.19 -13.86
CA GLY A 398 14.24 -12.49 -14.58
C GLY A 398 13.97 -11.00 -14.86
N ILE A 399 12.95 -10.39 -14.23
CA ILE A 399 12.52 -9.03 -14.56
C ILE A 399 13.55 -7.96 -14.17
N LYS A 400 13.70 -6.93 -15.01
CA LYS A 400 14.73 -5.88 -14.83
C LYS A 400 14.18 -4.47 -14.67
N SER A 401 12.90 -4.24 -14.94
CA SER A 401 12.27 -2.94 -14.73
C SER A 401 10.82 -3.08 -14.27
N LEU A 402 10.38 -2.10 -13.49
CA LEU A 402 8.99 -1.92 -13.05
C LEU A 402 8.25 -0.84 -13.85
N GLU A 403 8.94 -0.12 -14.74
CA GLU A 403 8.39 1.00 -15.53
C GLU A 403 7.05 0.70 -16.22
N PRO A 404 6.83 -0.50 -16.82
CA PRO A 404 5.57 -0.82 -17.50
C PRO A 404 4.34 -0.87 -16.58
N LEU A 405 4.55 -0.95 -15.26
CA LEU A 405 3.50 -0.98 -14.24
C LEU A 405 3.06 0.43 -13.80
N THR A 406 3.74 1.48 -14.24
CA THR A 406 3.44 2.89 -13.90
C THR A 406 2.00 3.35 -14.25
N PRO A 407 1.37 2.86 -15.33
CA PRO A 407 -0.03 3.18 -15.63
C PRO A 407 -1.03 2.61 -14.60
N LEU A 408 -0.67 1.58 -13.84
CA LEU A 408 -1.59 0.82 -12.98
C LEU A 408 -1.92 1.57 -11.67
N LYS A 409 -2.99 2.37 -11.70
CA LYS A 409 -3.36 3.25 -10.57
C LYS A 409 -3.90 2.53 -9.33
N LYS A 410 -4.35 1.27 -9.48
CA LYS A 410 -4.85 0.44 -8.37
C LYS A 410 -3.77 -0.41 -7.73
N LEU A 411 -2.55 -0.44 -8.30
CA LEU A 411 -1.47 -1.25 -7.77
C LEU A 411 -1.09 -0.76 -6.37
N ARG A 412 -0.93 -1.70 -5.44
CA ARG A 412 -0.63 -1.43 -4.03
C ARG A 412 0.65 -2.10 -3.59
N ARG A 413 0.92 -3.31 -4.08
CA ARG A 413 2.06 -4.12 -3.64
C ARG A 413 2.71 -4.84 -4.81
N ILE A 414 4.04 -4.79 -4.84
CA ILE A 414 4.88 -5.56 -5.74
C ILE A 414 5.88 -6.34 -4.89
N TYR A 415 5.92 -7.66 -5.03
CA TYR A 415 6.95 -8.51 -4.46
C TYR A 415 7.95 -8.87 -5.56
N CYS A 416 9.21 -8.44 -5.43
CA CYS A 416 10.26 -8.67 -6.43
C CYS A 416 11.60 -9.12 -5.80
N ASP A 417 11.53 -9.88 -4.71
CA ASP A 417 12.69 -10.52 -4.09
C ASP A 417 13.38 -11.48 -5.07
N ASN A 418 14.72 -11.48 -5.05
CA ASN A 418 15.54 -12.30 -5.94
C ASN A 418 15.24 -12.05 -7.43
N THR A 419 15.00 -10.80 -7.79
CA THR A 419 14.96 -10.34 -9.19
C THR A 419 16.16 -9.41 -9.45
N PRO A 420 16.52 -9.16 -10.71
CA PRO A 420 17.46 -8.09 -11.07
C PRO A 420 17.05 -6.65 -10.69
N ILE A 421 15.86 -6.42 -10.11
CA ILE A 421 15.43 -5.08 -9.67
C ILE A 421 16.32 -4.58 -8.53
N THR A 422 16.98 -3.44 -8.75
CA THR A 422 17.84 -2.80 -7.74
C THR A 422 17.02 -2.01 -6.72
N GLU A 423 17.60 -1.72 -5.55
CA GLU A 423 16.96 -0.84 -4.56
C GLU A 423 16.69 0.56 -5.12
N SER A 424 17.56 1.06 -6.00
CA SER A 424 17.39 2.36 -6.66
C SER A 424 16.18 2.36 -7.60
N GLU A 425 16.01 1.30 -8.41
CA GLU A 425 14.84 1.13 -9.30
C GLU A 425 13.54 1.03 -8.48
N ALA A 426 13.51 0.20 -7.44
CA ALA A 426 12.37 0.07 -6.54
C ALA A 426 11.99 1.42 -5.90
N THR A 427 13.00 2.14 -5.42
CA THR A 427 12.85 3.47 -4.82
C THR A 427 12.31 4.50 -5.81
N ALA A 428 12.88 4.54 -7.01
CA ALA A 428 12.47 5.46 -8.07
C ALA A 428 11.02 5.18 -8.48
N PHE A 429 10.65 3.90 -8.61
CA PHE A 429 9.28 3.51 -8.88
C PHE A 429 8.30 3.96 -7.79
N MET A 430 8.62 3.73 -6.51
CA MET A 430 7.80 4.18 -5.38
C MET A 430 7.70 5.72 -5.30
N SER A 431 8.75 6.44 -5.69
CA SER A 431 8.72 7.92 -5.70
C SER A 431 7.73 8.49 -6.73
N LYS A 432 7.58 7.82 -7.88
CA LYS A 432 6.60 8.17 -8.92
C LYS A 432 5.21 7.64 -8.58
N ASN A 433 5.11 6.56 -7.82
CA ASN A 433 3.88 5.86 -7.48
C ASN A 433 3.70 5.78 -5.95
N LYS A 434 3.30 6.89 -5.33
CA LYS A 434 3.26 7.07 -3.86
C LYS A 434 2.44 6.03 -3.08
N ASN A 435 1.49 5.35 -3.73
CA ASN A 435 0.60 4.37 -3.10
C ASN A 435 1.08 2.92 -3.28
N VAL A 436 2.19 2.69 -3.99
CA VAL A 436 2.73 1.36 -4.25
C VAL A 436 3.88 1.08 -3.30
N LEU A 437 3.80 -0.03 -2.57
CA LEU A 437 4.92 -0.60 -1.83
C LEU A 437 5.64 -1.62 -2.70
N VAL A 438 6.93 -1.43 -2.93
CA VAL A 438 7.79 -2.39 -3.61
C VAL A 438 8.63 -3.12 -2.57
N ILE A 439 8.37 -4.42 -2.42
CA ILE A 439 9.08 -5.30 -1.50
C ILE A 439 10.18 -6.01 -2.28
N ASN A 440 11.41 -5.55 -2.07
CA ASN A 440 12.62 -6.15 -2.60
C ASN A 440 13.65 -6.36 -1.47
N ASN A 441 14.60 -7.28 -1.68
CA ASN A 441 15.64 -7.63 -0.71
C ASN A 441 15.09 -7.90 0.71
N SER A 442 13.88 -8.44 0.81
CA SER A 442 13.15 -8.55 2.08
C SER A 442 13.89 -9.37 3.13
N GLN A 443 14.61 -10.41 2.71
CA GLN A 443 15.45 -11.21 3.59
C GLN A 443 16.58 -10.39 4.21
N GLN A 444 17.22 -9.50 3.45
CA GLN A 444 18.27 -8.61 3.97
C GLN A 444 17.68 -7.56 4.92
N VAL A 445 16.48 -7.07 4.63
CA VAL A 445 15.74 -6.15 5.52
C VAL A 445 15.38 -6.82 6.85
N LEU A 446 14.89 -8.06 6.82
CA LEU A 446 14.60 -8.84 8.02
C LEU A 446 15.87 -9.15 8.82
N GLN A 447 16.97 -9.52 8.16
CA GLN A 447 18.26 -9.74 8.80
C GLN A 447 18.82 -8.47 9.43
N TRP A 448 18.70 -7.32 8.74
CA TRP A 448 19.06 -6.03 9.30
C TRP A 448 18.30 -5.74 10.58
N TRP A 449 16.98 -5.90 10.58
CA TRP A 449 16.15 -5.73 11.78
C TRP A 449 16.58 -6.65 12.93
N GLY A 450 16.84 -7.93 12.63
CA GLY A 450 17.29 -8.91 13.63
C GLY A 450 18.67 -8.62 14.22
N ARG A 451 19.50 -7.81 13.55
CA ARG A 451 20.82 -7.38 14.03
C ARG A 451 20.78 -6.07 14.83
N LEU A 452 19.68 -5.33 14.79
CA LEU A 452 19.52 -4.12 15.60
C LEU A 452 19.53 -4.49 17.08
N ASP A 453 20.15 -3.64 17.91
CA ASP A 453 20.04 -3.79 19.36
C ASP A 453 18.62 -3.50 19.85
N PHE A 454 18.37 -3.86 21.11
CA PHE A 454 17.05 -3.70 21.71
C PHE A 454 16.55 -2.26 21.73
N SER A 455 17.43 -1.26 21.93
CA SER A 455 17.03 0.15 21.94
C SER A 455 16.54 0.57 20.55
N TRP A 456 17.25 0.17 19.49
CA TRP A 456 16.85 0.43 18.11
C TRP A 456 15.56 -0.28 17.71
N GLN A 457 15.41 -1.57 18.01
CA GLN A 457 14.17 -2.31 17.72
C GLN A 457 12.98 -1.70 18.46
N LYS A 458 13.16 -1.32 19.73
CA LYS A 458 12.11 -0.65 20.52
C LYS A 458 11.74 0.70 19.93
N ALA A 459 12.73 1.52 19.55
CA ALA A 459 12.49 2.86 19.02
C ALA A 459 11.75 2.82 17.68
N LEU A 460 12.27 2.03 16.73
CA LEU A 460 11.69 1.89 15.39
C LEU A 460 10.38 1.09 15.41
N GLY A 461 10.19 0.19 16.37
CA GLY A 461 8.97 -0.61 16.52
C GLY A 461 7.71 0.23 16.75
N THR A 462 7.87 1.47 17.24
CA THR A 462 6.77 2.43 17.39
C THR A 462 6.19 2.91 16.05
N TYR A 463 6.96 2.80 14.96
CA TYR A 463 6.55 3.16 13.60
C TYR A 463 6.00 1.95 12.82
N VAL A 464 6.03 0.77 13.42
CA VAL A 464 5.49 -0.47 12.86
C VAL A 464 4.07 -0.68 13.35
N SER A 465 3.19 -1.13 12.46
CA SER A 465 1.78 -1.38 12.78
C SER A 465 1.62 -2.40 13.92
N GLY A 466 0.90 -2.01 14.97
CA GLY A 466 0.59 -2.88 16.12
C GLY A 466 1.76 -3.09 17.11
N ASN A 467 2.83 -2.29 17.05
CA ASN A 467 3.98 -2.36 17.97
C ASN A 467 4.55 -3.79 18.11
N LYS A 468 4.71 -4.47 16.97
CA LYS A 468 5.12 -5.87 16.91
C LYS A 468 6.61 -5.99 17.21
N GLN A 469 6.98 -6.91 18.11
CA GLN A 469 8.38 -7.30 18.33
C GLN A 469 9.02 -7.95 17.09
N GLN A 470 8.20 -8.57 16.23
CA GLN A 470 8.61 -9.17 14.97
C GLN A 470 7.79 -8.55 13.82
N PRO A 471 8.25 -7.41 13.26
CA PRO A 471 7.60 -6.80 12.10
C PRO A 471 7.64 -7.72 10.88
N SER A 472 6.62 -7.60 10.03
CA SER A 472 6.63 -8.23 8.71
C SER A 472 7.65 -7.54 7.78
N LYS A 473 8.00 -8.18 6.67
CA LYS A 473 8.84 -7.55 5.64
C LYS A 473 8.19 -6.27 5.09
N GLU A 474 6.87 -6.26 4.94
CA GLU A 474 6.09 -5.11 4.51
C GLU A 474 6.22 -3.95 5.50
N ASP A 475 6.06 -4.24 6.80
CA ASP A 475 6.21 -3.24 7.87
C ASP A 475 7.60 -2.59 7.81
N LEU A 476 8.66 -3.39 7.62
CA LEU A 476 10.03 -2.88 7.56
C LEU A 476 10.33 -2.09 6.30
N VAL A 477 9.82 -2.51 5.14
CA VAL A 477 9.98 -1.75 3.90
C VAL A 477 9.24 -0.41 4.00
N MET A 478 8.03 -0.40 4.59
CA MET A 478 7.30 0.84 4.88
C MET A 478 8.11 1.76 5.80
N LEU A 479 8.65 1.21 6.90
CA LEU A 479 9.51 1.94 7.84
C LEU A 479 10.70 2.59 7.15
N LEU A 480 11.42 1.87 6.29
CA LEU A 480 12.59 2.40 5.58
C LEU A 480 12.25 3.49 4.55
N ASN A 481 10.97 3.65 4.21
CA ASN A 481 10.49 4.63 3.23
C ASN A 481 9.83 5.87 3.85
N VAL A 482 9.86 6.03 5.19
CA VAL A 482 9.35 7.23 5.86
C VAL A 482 10.19 8.47 5.54
N ASP A 483 9.55 9.64 5.55
CA ASP A 483 10.19 10.94 5.34
C ASP A 483 10.49 11.69 6.65
N SER A 484 9.95 11.22 7.77
CA SER A 484 10.13 11.81 9.08
C SER A 484 10.37 10.73 10.13
N LEU A 485 11.40 10.94 10.95
CA LEU A 485 11.75 10.03 12.03
C LEU A 485 12.16 10.82 13.28
N SER A 486 11.42 10.61 14.37
CA SER A 486 11.74 11.11 15.69
C SER A 486 12.05 9.96 16.65
N LEU A 487 13.31 9.87 17.05
CA LEU A 487 13.88 8.90 17.97
C LEU A 487 14.41 9.59 19.25
N LYS A 488 13.80 10.72 19.59
CA LYS A 488 14.15 11.49 20.77
C LYS A 488 14.06 10.63 22.04
N LYS A 489 15.09 10.66 22.88
CA LYS A 489 15.13 9.94 24.18
C LYS A 489 14.87 8.43 24.05
N ALA A 490 15.30 7.83 22.94
CA ALA A 490 15.12 6.41 22.66
C ALA A 490 16.17 5.50 23.33
N GLY A 491 17.22 6.08 23.93
CA GLY A 491 18.31 5.31 24.56
C GLY A 491 19.29 4.74 23.55
N LEU A 492 19.48 5.41 22.40
CA LEU A 492 20.37 5.01 21.33
C LEU A 492 21.82 5.40 21.64
N SER A 493 22.77 4.55 21.30
CA SER A 493 24.22 4.78 21.48
C SER A 493 24.98 4.88 20.16
N THR A 494 24.42 4.30 19.10
CA THR A 494 24.97 4.15 17.75
C THR A 494 24.07 4.85 16.74
N SER A 495 24.60 5.26 15.59
CA SER A 495 23.85 5.95 14.53
C SER A 495 23.77 5.13 13.23
N GLU A 496 24.48 4.00 13.16
CA GLU A 496 24.66 3.15 11.99
C GLU A 496 23.33 2.76 11.30
N PRO A 497 22.24 2.44 12.02
CA PRO A 497 20.96 2.12 11.39
C PRO A 497 20.36 3.25 10.53
N LEU A 498 20.72 4.52 10.77
CA LEU A 498 20.23 5.67 10.02
C LEU A 498 20.64 5.64 8.54
N ALA A 499 21.73 4.95 8.19
CA ALA A 499 22.23 4.87 6.81
C ALA A 499 21.20 4.29 5.82
N ARG A 500 20.17 3.57 6.29
CA ARG A 500 19.13 2.99 5.44
C ARG A 500 17.96 3.91 5.13
N PHE A 501 17.85 5.07 5.78
CA PHE A 501 16.69 5.96 5.70
C PHE A 501 16.90 7.12 4.72
N TYR A 502 17.32 6.83 3.49
CA TYR A 502 17.70 7.82 2.47
C TYR A 502 16.56 8.77 2.02
N LYS A 503 15.30 8.52 2.41
CA LYS A 503 14.14 9.40 2.12
C LYS A 503 13.87 10.47 3.18
N LEU A 504 14.59 10.46 4.31
CA LEU A 504 14.31 11.37 5.41
C LEU A 504 14.50 12.84 5.02
N ARG A 505 13.52 13.64 5.39
CA ARG A 505 13.51 15.10 5.41
C ARG A 505 13.63 15.64 6.83
N TYR A 506 13.07 14.92 7.81
CA TYR A 506 13.12 15.27 9.21
C TYR A 506 13.74 14.13 10.02
N LEU A 507 14.76 14.46 10.83
CA LEU A 507 15.39 13.55 11.77
C LEU A 507 15.59 14.22 13.12
N ASP A 508 15.02 13.61 14.16
CA ASP A 508 15.27 13.98 15.56
C ASP A 508 15.84 12.79 16.32
N ILE A 509 17.12 12.88 16.68
CA ILE A 509 17.84 11.89 17.50
C ILE A 509 18.31 12.52 18.82
N SER A 510 17.65 13.59 19.26
CA SER A 510 17.98 14.30 20.49
C SER A 510 17.85 13.44 21.75
N GLU A 511 18.55 13.81 22.81
CA GLU A 511 18.53 13.13 24.12
C GLU A 511 18.92 11.64 24.05
N ASN A 512 19.88 11.32 23.17
CA ASN A 512 20.49 10.00 23.03
C ASN A 512 22.00 10.06 23.32
N ASN A 513 22.67 8.91 23.42
CA ASN A 513 24.11 8.81 23.68
C ASN A 513 24.93 8.64 22.38
N ILE A 514 24.45 9.21 21.27
CA ILE A 514 25.10 9.14 19.96
C ILE A 514 26.34 10.05 19.96
N ARG A 515 27.44 9.55 19.39
CA ARG A 515 28.73 10.27 19.28
C ARG A 515 29.14 10.63 17.85
N SER A 516 28.71 9.86 16.87
CA SER A 516 29.05 10.05 15.46
C SER A 516 27.80 10.26 14.60
N LEU A 517 27.92 11.12 13.59
CA LEU A 517 26.91 11.37 12.57
C LEU A 517 27.32 10.79 11.20
N ASP A 518 28.35 9.95 11.11
CA ASP A 518 28.84 9.42 9.82
C ASP A 518 27.74 8.84 8.92
N PRO A 519 26.76 8.08 9.45
CA PRO A 519 25.65 7.52 8.65
C PRO A 519 24.72 8.56 8.01
N VAL A 520 24.71 9.79 8.53
CA VAL A 520 23.84 10.88 8.05
C VAL A 520 24.34 11.46 6.71
N ILE A 521 25.59 11.20 6.32
CA ILE A 521 26.19 11.74 5.08
C ILE A 521 25.39 11.42 3.81
N ASN A 522 24.67 10.30 3.81
CA ASN A 522 23.87 9.83 2.67
C ASN A 522 22.40 10.32 2.69
N LEU A 523 22.01 11.12 3.69
CA LEU A 523 20.65 11.65 3.83
C LEU A 523 20.50 12.98 3.08
N ASP A 524 20.71 12.96 1.77
CA ASP A 524 20.75 14.17 0.92
C ASP A 524 19.41 14.94 0.89
N LYS A 525 18.30 14.30 1.24
CA LYS A 525 16.96 14.92 1.36
C LYS A 525 16.70 15.59 2.70
N LEU A 526 17.62 15.51 3.65
CA LEU A 526 17.41 16.01 5.00
C LEU A 526 17.30 17.55 5.02
N GLU A 527 16.19 18.04 5.55
CA GLU A 527 15.85 19.46 5.69
C GLU A 527 15.97 19.91 7.15
N THR A 528 15.63 19.02 8.09
CA THR A 528 15.68 19.27 9.53
C THR A 528 16.45 18.18 10.24
N LEU A 529 17.47 18.56 11.02
CA LEU A 529 18.25 17.67 11.87
C LEU A 529 18.29 18.19 13.30
N LYS A 530 17.84 17.37 14.26
CA LYS A 530 17.96 17.62 15.69
C LYS A 530 18.81 16.54 16.34
N VAL A 531 19.89 16.96 16.99
CA VAL A 531 20.85 16.09 17.68
C VAL A 531 21.16 16.63 19.08
N SER A 532 20.23 17.40 19.65
CA SER A 532 20.43 18.10 20.90
C SER A 532 20.63 17.14 22.09
N THR A 533 21.43 17.53 23.07
CA THR A 533 21.76 16.72 24.26
C THR A 533 22.29 15.33 23.87
N THR A 534 23.30 15.32 22.99
CA THR A 534 24.05 14.11 22.59
C THR A 534 25.54 14.30 22.85
N SER A 535 26.36 13.27 22.58
CA SER A 535 27.82 13.34 22.73
C SER A 535 28.54 13.56 21.40
N VAL A 536 27.86 14.16 20.41
CA VAL A 536 28.46 14.47 19.10
C VAL A 536 29.52 15.55 19.26
N GLU A 537 30.70 15.29 18.69
CA GLU A 537 31.85 16.21 18.68
C GLU A 537 32.19 16.67 17.25
N LYS A 538 32.11 15.77 16.28
CA LYS A 538 32.47 16.02 14.88
C LYS A 538 31.22 16.12 14.01
N ILE A 539 31.18 17.15 13.17
CA ILE A 539 30.07 17.44 12.25
C ILE A 539 30.45 17.37 10.76
N LEU A 540 31.61 16.80 10.42
CA LEU A 540 32.05 16.59 9.04
C LEU A 540 30.97 15.94 8.13
N PRO A 541 30.19 14.95 8.59
CA PRO A 541 29.12 14.35 7.78
C PRO A 541 28.05 15.32 7.30
N LEU A 542 27.88 16.48 7.96
CA LEU A 542 26.85 17.45 7.61
C LEU A 542 27.22 18.29 6.39
N LYS A 543 28.51 18.41 6.04
CA LYS A 543 29.02 19.31 4.98
C LYS A 543 28.29 19.17 3.63
N GLY A 544 27.85 17.95 3.30
CA GLY A 544 27.20 17.64 2.01
C GLY A 544 25.68 17.84 1.96
N LEU A 545 25.04 18.14 3.09
CA LEU A 545 23.58 18.14 3.23
C LEU A 545 22.98 19.48 2.78
N LYS A 546 23.03 19.75 1.47
CA LYS A 546 22.65 21.06 0.89
C LYS A 546 21.20 21.48 1.14
N ASN A 547 20.31 20.54 1.46
CA ASN A 547 18.90 20.83 1.75
C ASN A 547 18.65 21.19 3.23
N LEU A 548 19.66 21.06 4.09
CA LEU A 548 19.51 21.30 5.51
C LEU A 548 19.26 22.78 5.79
N SER A 549 18.09 23.09 6.37
CA SER A 549 17.64 24.43 6.70
C SER A 549 17.53 24.66 8.21
N TYR A 550 17.33 23.59 8.97
CA TYR A 550 17.21 23.62 10.44
C TYR A 550 18.17 22.63 11.08
N LEU A 551 19.05 23.13 11.95
CA LEU A 551 20.03 22.32 12.68
C LEU A 551 20.04 22.65 14.17
N ASP A 552 19.75 21.65 15.00
CA ASP A 552 19.85 21.75 16.46
C ASP A 552 20.96 20.87 17.02
N LEU A 553 22.06 21.50 17.41
CA LEU A 553 23.27 20.96 18.04
C LEU A 553 23.36 21.35 19.52
N SER A 554 22.28 21.82 20.14
CA SER A 554 22.35 22.29 21.54
C SER A 554 22.73 21.17 22.51
N GLY A 555 23.54 21.47 23.52
CA GLY A 555 24.00 20.49 24.51
C GLY A 555 24.85 19.35 23.93
N THR A 556 25.43 19.54 22.73
CA THR A 556 26.44 18.64 22.17
C THR A 556 27.84 19.04 22.65
N ARG A 557 28.89 18.38 22.14
CA ARG A 557 30.29 18.71 22.42
C ARG A 557 30.99 19.38 21.24
N VAL A 558 30.24 19.78 20.22
CA VAL A 558 30.76 20.46 19.04
C VAL A 558 31.40 21.78 19.46
N SER A 559 32.61 22.03 18.97
CA SER A 559 33.36 23.27 19.20
C SER A 559 33.68 24.04 17.92
N ASP A 560 33.83 23.32 16.80
CA ASP A 560 34.08 23.88 15.47
C ASP A 560 32.83 23.78 14.60
N ILE A 561 32.32 24.94 14.19
CA ILE A 561 31.15 25.08 13.32
C ILE A 561 31.50 25.64 11.93
N TYR A 562 32.78 25.85 11.60
CA TYR A 562 33.19 26.45 10.34
C TYR A 562 32.64 25.67 9.12
N LEU A 563 32.56 24.34 9.23
CA LEU A 563 32.01 23.45 8.19
C LEU A 563 30.52 23.69 7.89
N LEU A 564 29.77 24.31 8.80
CA LEU A 564 28.37 24.67 8.54
C LEU A 564 28.26 25.83 7.55
N SER A 565 29.34 26.58 7.30
CA SER A 565 29.36 27.67 6.31
C SER A 565 29.19 27.19 4.87
N TYR A 566 29.32 25.88 4.62
CA TYR A 566 29.03 25.27 3.31
C TYR A 566 27.52 25.03 3.10
N LEU A 567 26.70 25.21 4.13
CA LEU A 567 25.25 24.97 4.11
C LEU A 567 24.49 26.25 3.77
N GLY A 568 24.49 26.63 2.49
CA GLY A 568 23.89 27.89 2.04
C GLY A 568 22.37 28.03 2.26
N ASN A 569 21.66 26.94 2.59
CA ASN A 569 20.23 26.96 2.90
C ASN A 569 19.93 26.98 4.41
N LEU A 570 20.95 27.04 5.28
CA LEU A 570 20.77 27.00 6.72
C LEU A 570 20.13 28.30 7.22
N GLN A 571 18.92 28.19 7.77
CA GLN A 571 18.12 29.31 8.28
C GLN A 571 18.10 29.36 9.81
N TYR A 572 18.31 28.22 10.47
CA TYR A 572 18.29 28.10 11.92
C TYR A 572 19.42 27.18 12.39
N LEU A 573 20.22 27.70 13.32
CA LEU A 573 21.32 26.97 13.97
C LEU A 573 21.21 27.15 15.49
N ASN A 574 21.00 26.05 16.22
CA ASN A 574 21.07 26.07 17.68
C ASN A 574 22.34 25.34 18.15
N VAL A 575 23.23 26.07 18.82
CA VAL A 575 24.47 25.56 19.43
C VAL A 575 24.54 25.90 20.91
N ASP A 576 23.40 26.21 21.54
CA ASP A 576 23.33 26.53 22.96
C ASP A 576 23.88 25.38 23.82
N LYS A 577 24.71 25.69 24.81
CA LYS A 577 25.39 24.70 25.67
C LYS A 577 26.30 23.71 24.90
N ALA A 578 26.66 24.00 23.66
CA ALA A 578 27.79 23.35 22.99
C ALA A 578 29.12 24.01 23.41
N ASN A 579 30.25 23.50 22.92
CA ASN A 579 31.59 24.02 23.20
C ASN A 579 32.04 25.07 22.16
N VAL A 580 31.10 25.77 21.54
CA VAL A 580 31.38 26.74 20.47
C VAL A 580 31.77 28.09 21.08
N SER A 581 32.90 28.64 20.65
CA SER A 581 33.36 29.95 21.13
C SER A 581 32.57 31.11 20.52
N TRP A 582 32.48 32.23 21.24
CA TRP A 582 31.85 33.47 20.75
C TRP A 582 32.45 33.97 19.43
N GLU A 583 33.75 33.78 19.22
CA GLU A 583 34.42 34.19 17.99
C GLU A 583 33.91 33.39 16.79
N ALA A 584 33.79 32.07 16.95
CA ALA A 584 33.23 31.21 15.91
C ALA A 584 31.77 31.58 15.57
N ILE A 585 30.97 32.01 16.56
CA ILE A 585 29.60 32.52 16.34
C ILE A 585 29.64 33.81 15.50
N LYS A 586 30.51 34.76 15.83
CA LYS A 586 30.64 36.03 15.11
C LYS A 586 31.10 35.80 13.67
N GLU A 587 32.11 34.95 13.46
CA GLU A 587 32.58 34.58 12.12
C GLU A 587 31.47 33.93 11.30
N PHE A 588 30.73 32.99 11.88
CA PHE A 588 29.61 32.33 11.20
C PHE A 588 28.48 33.30 10.85
N HIS A 589 28.08 34.18 11.78
CA HIS A 589 27.06 35.22 11.55
C HIS A 589 27.44 36.17 10.43
N ARG A 590 28.72 36.53 10.31
CA ARG A 590 29.21 37.39 9.23
C ARG A 590 28.99 36.78 7.85
N GLU A 591 29.18 35.46 7.71
CA GLU A 591 28.96 34.75 6.45
C GLU A 591 27.47 34.43 6.21
N HIS A 592 26.66 34.31 7.28
CA HIS A 592 25.24 33.91 7.23
C HIS A 592 24.33 34.86 8.05
N PRO A 593 24.22 36.15 7.68
CA PRO A 593 23.54 37.16 8.49
C PRO A 593 22.03 36.94 8.64
N SER A 594 21.42 36.15 7.76
CA SER A 594 20.00 35.79 7.82
C SER A 594 19.71 34.54 8.67
N CYS A 595 20.74 33.81 9.09
CA CYS A 595 20.57 32.61 9.90
C CYS A 595 20.31 33.00 11.36
N THR A 596 19.26 32.43 11.96
CA THR A 596 19.02 32.60 13.40
C THR A 596 19.93 31.66 14.17
N ILE A 597 20.83 32.22 14.97
CA ILE A 597 21.82 31.45 15.73
C ILE A 597 21.51 31.54 17.23
N ILE A 598 21.31 30.40 17.89
CA ILE A 598 21.07 30.32 19.34
C ILE A 598 22.35 29.81 20.03
N PHE A 599 22.87 30.56 21.00
CA PHE A 599 24.11 30.29 21.73
C PHE A 599 24.12 30.97 23.13
N ASP A 600 24.62 30.29 24.15
CA ASP A 600 24.70 30.81 25.53
C ASP A 600 23.41 31.51 26.03
N SER A 601 22.28 30.80 25.92
CA SER A 601 20.95 31.36 26.24
C SER A 601 20.85 31.83 27.70
N ASN A 602 21.59 31.19 28.61
CA ASN A 602 21.64 31.56 30.02
C ASN A 602 22.30 32.93 30.22
N TYR A 603 23.39 33.19 29.50
CA TYR A 603 24.04 34.50 29.52
C TYR A 603 23.10 35.59 29.02
N LEU A 604 22.48 35.43 27.85
CA LEU A 604 21.57 36.45 27.30
C LEU A 604 20.31 36.66 28.14
N SER A 605 19.80 35.60 28.77
CA SER A 605 18.69 35.73 29.71
C SER A 605 19.10 36.57 30.92
N ASN A 606 20.28 36.33 31.49
CA ASN A 606 20.81 37.11 32.60
C ASN A 606 21.12 38.56 32.18
N TRP A 607 21.64 38.78 30.98
CA TRP A 607 21.83 40.08 30.37
C TRP A 607 20.51 40.85 30.34
N TRP A 608 19.45 40.27 29.77
CA TRP A 608 18.12 40.89 29.69
C TRP A 608 17.55 41.26 31.06
N GLN A 609 17.68 40.38 32.05
CA GLN A 609 17.18 40.63 33.41
C GLN A 609 17.88 41.81 34.07
N LYS A 610 19.18 41.99 33.82
CA LYS A 610 19.99 43.10 34.37
C LYS A 610 19.75 44.45 33.69
N LEU A 611 19.09 44.48 32.52
CA LEU A 611 18.78 45.73 31.83
C LEU A 611 17.80 46.59 32.64
N SER A 612 18.00 47.90 32.59
CA SER A 612 17.01 48.88 33.06
C SER A 612 15.73 48.80 32.24
N ASP A 613 14.63 49.32 32.78
CA ASP A 613 13.36 49.35 32.06
C ASP A 613 13.43 50.22 30.79
N ASP A 614 14.24 51.27 30.81
CA ASP A 614 14.58 52.11 29.66
C ASP A 614 15.23 51.28 28.54
N TRP A 615 16.25 50.47 28.84
CA TRP A 615 16.90 49.60 27.85
C TRP A 615 15.95 48.51 27.32
N LYS A 616 15.11 47.95 28.19
CA LYS A 616 14.07 46.99 27.77
C LYS A 616 13.07 47.66 26.82
N GLN A 617 12.70 48.92 27.06
CA GLN A 617 11.82 49.70 26.18
C GLN A 617 12.48 49.97 24.82
N VAL A 618 13.77 50.33 24.79
CA VAL A 618 14.54 50.50 23.53
C VAL A 618 14.45 49.23 22.71
N PHE A 619 14.82 48.07 23.28
CA PHE A 619 14.85 46.83 22.52
C PHE A 619 13.45 46.34 22.11
N ARG A 620 12.42 46.57 22.92
CA ARG A 620 11.01 46.33 22.53
C ARG A 620 10.59 47.17 21.33
N SER A 621 10.91 48.46 21.35
CA SER A 621 10.53 49.40 20.28
C SER A 621 11.25 49.09 18.96
N ASN A 622 12.53 48.72 19.02
CA ASN A 622 13.32 48.35 17.84
C ASN A 622 12.89 47.04 17.18
N ASN A 623 12.23 46.15 17.93
CA ASN A 623 11.86 44.80 17.47
C ASN A 623 10.34 44.58 17.38
N GLY A 624 9.53 45.59 17.74
CA GLY A 624 8.08 45.54 17.57
C GLY A 624 7.37 44.52 18.46
N PHE A 625 7.80 44.34 19.71
CA PHE A 625 7.17 43.37 20.62
C PHE A 625 6.81 43.95 21.99
N GLN A 626 5.94 43.23 22.70
CA GLN A 626 5.49 43.54 24.05
C GLN A 626 5.82 42.39 25.00
N GLY A 627 6.06 42.70 26.27
CA GLY A 627 6.35 41.70 27.31
C GLY A 627 7.83 41.28 27.39
N THR A 628 8.06 40.04 27.84
CA THR A 628 9.40 39.45 28.00
C THR A 628 9.75 38.67 26.73
N PRO A 629 10.88 38.94 26.07
CA PRO A 629 11.30 38.21 24.87
C PRO A 629 11.59 36.74 25.21
N ASP A 630 11.32 35.85 24.27
CA ASP A 630 11.80 34.46 24.36
C ASP A 630 13.28 34.36 23.96
N ILE A 631 13.85 33.16 24.08
CA ILE A 631 15.27 32.92 23.78
C ILE A 631 15.60 33.28 22.33
N VAL A 632 14.74 32.92 21.38
CA VAL A 632 14.98 33.20 19.96
C VAL A 632 15.01 34.71 19.72
N MET A 633 14.08 35.43 20.34
CA MET A 633 13.98 36.88 20.24
C MET A 633 15.18 37.59 20.86
N LEU A 634 15.72 37.10 21.99
CA LEU A 634 16.95 37.62 22.57
C LEU A 634 18.14 37.54 21.59
N HIS A 635 18.28 36.42 20.89
CA HIS A 635 19.34 36.25 19.90
C HIS A 635 19.13 37.12 18.67
N GLN A 636 17.86 37.27 18.23
CA GLN A 636 17.52 38.20 17.16
C GLN A 636 17.83 39.66 17.53
N ILE A 637 17.64 40.06 18.80
CA ILE A 637 17.99 41.40 19.28
C ILE A 637 19.50 41.65 19.14
N VAL A 638 20.35 40.75 19.66
CA VAL A 638 21.81 40.94 19.61
C VAL A 638 22.41 40.71 18.22
N ALA A 639 21.68 40.05 17.31
CA ALA A 639 22.09 39.87 15.92
C ALA A 639 21.83 41.10 15.02
N ARG A 640 21.15 42.14 15.52
CA ARG A 640 20.83 43.32 14.71
C ARG A 640 22.08 44.10 14.35
N ASP A 641 22.02 44.69 13.16
CA ASP A 641 22.99 45.67 12.68
C ASP A 641 22.61 47.12 13.03
N LYS A 642 21.36 47.37 13.42
CA LYS A 642 20.84 48.71 13.70
C LYS A 642 20.07 48.79 15.02
N VAL A 643 20.40 49.82 15.81
CA VAL A 643 19.68 50.20 17.05
C VAL A 643 19.32 51.68 17.02
N MET A 644 18.07 51.98 17.36
CA MET A 644 17.53 53.34 17.48
C MET A 644 17.08 53.62 18.92
N ILE A 645 17.54 54.71 19.50
CA ILE A 645 17.21 55.17 20.85
C ILE A 645 16.61 56.57 20.69
N ASP A 646 15.30 56.72 20.92
CA ASP A 646 14.62 58.02 20.85
C ASP A 646 13.74 58.22 22.08
N GLN A 647 13.87 59.38 22.74
CA GLN A 647 13.07 59.77 23.91
C GLN A 647 13.16 58.81 25.11
N VAL A 648 14.31 58.17 25.31
CA VAL A 648 14.57 57.26 26.45
C VAL A 648 15.79 57.75 27.23
N ALA A 649 15.70 57.74 28.56
CA ALA A 649 16.79 58.14 29.44
C ALA A 649 17.77 56.99 29.66
N ILE A 650 18.83 56.92 28.85
CA ILE A 650 19.91 55.93 29.01
C ILE A 650 21.15 56.56 29.66
N GLU A 651 21.78 55.83 30.58
CA GLU A 651 22.97 56.30 31.32
C GLU A 651 24.30 55.90 30.65
N ASP A 652 24.37 54.70 30.04
CA ASP A 652 25.54 54.21 29.32
C ASP A 652 25.14 53.25 28.18
N LEU A 653 26.08 52.94 27.28
CA LEU A 653 25.89 52.07 26.11
C LEU A 653 26.41 50.64 26.30
N LYS A 654 26.73 50.22 27.55
CA LYS A 654 27.27 48.88 27.81
C LYS A 654 26.37 47.74 27.29
N PRO A 655 25.03 47.83 27.33
CA PRO A 655 24.16 46.79 26.76
C PRO A 655 24.38 46.47 25.28
N LEU A 656 25.02 47.37 24.53
CA LEU A 656 25.31 47.17 23.11
C LEU A 656 26.57 46.33 22.84
N TRP A 657 27.41 46.07 23.86
CA TRP A 657 28.64 45.29 23.71
C TRP A 657 28.40 43.83 23.30
N ASP A 658 27.20 43.31 23.59
CA ASP A 658 26.80 41.93 23.30
C ASP A 658 26.32 41.72 21.86
N PHE A 659 26.21 42.79 21.06
CA PHE A 659 25.73 42.70 19.69
C PHE A 659 26.77 42.09 18.75
N LEU A 660 26.35 41.14 17.92
CA LEU A 660 27.22 40.40 17.00
C LEU A 660 27.69 41.25 15.82
N SER A 661 26.87 42.20 15.36
CA SER A 661 27.11 42.92 14.10
C SER A 661 26.56 44.36 14.08
N LEU A 662 26.48 45.05 15.22
CA LEU A 662 25.94 46.41 15.30
C LEU A 662 26.77 47.41 14.47
N LYS A 663 26.20 47.89 13.36
CA LYS A 663 26.81 48.84 12.41
C LYS A 663 26.22 50.25 12.51
N GLU A 664 24.95 50.37 12.88
CA GLU A 664 24.23 51.64 12.93
C GLU A 664 23.66 51.90 14.32
N LEU A 665 24.06 53.03 14.91
CA LEU A 665 23.56 53.48 16.21
C LEU A 665 22.97 54.88 16.06
N HIS A 666 21.67 54.99 16.33
CA HIS A 666 20.94 56.27 16.29
C HIS A 666 20.45 56.61 17.70
N ILE A 667 20.81 57.79 18.19
CA ILE A 667 20.44 58.30 19.50
C ILE A 667 19.90 59.72 19.35
N SER A 668 18.65 59.93 19.74
CA SER A 668 17.99 61.23 19.74
C SER A 668 17.21 61.49 21.02
N ASN A 669 17.14 62.76 21.43
CA ASN A 669 16.30 63.21 22.55
C ASN A 669 16.50 62.38 23.84
N SER A 670 17.75 62.07 24.18
CA SER A 670 18.12 61.28 25.37
C SER A 670 18.95 62.12 26.36
N SER A 671 19.05 61.64 27.60
CA SER A 671 19.87 62.23 28.66
C SER A 671 21.34 61.81 28.64
N LEU A 672 21.79 61.09 27.60
CA LEU A 672 23.16 60.59 27.50
C LEU A 672 24.18 61.74 27.37
N VAL A 673 25.09 61.84 28.34
CA VAL A 673 26.16 62.86 28.39
C VAL A 673 27.54 62.27 28.12
N ASP A 674 27.74 60.98 28.44
CA ASP A 674 29.05 60.31 28.36
C ASP A 674 29.06 59.21 27.30
N LEU A 675 30.05 59.28 26.40
CA LEU A 675 30.28 58.31 25.32
C LEU A 675 31.46 57.36 25.60
N SER A 676 31.97 57.32 26.84
CA SER A 676 33.14 56.50 27.24
C SER A 676 33.03 55.00 26.92
N THR A 677 31.83 54.50 26.67
CA THR A 677 31.52 53.09 26.35
C THR A 677 31.48 52.78 24.85
N LEU A 678 31.52 53.80 23.97
CA LEU A 678 31.58 53.63 22.51
C LEU A 678 32.84 52.92 21.97
N PRO A 679 34.05 53.07 22.55
CA PRO A 679 35.25 52.49 21.96
C PRO A 679 35.23 50.97 21.76
N ALA A 680 34.33 50.25 22.45
CA ALA A 680 34.12 48.81 22.26
C ALA A 680 33.34 48.46 20.98
N LEU A 681 32.64 49.42 20.37
CA LEU A 681 31.78 49.26 19.19
C LEU A 681 32.51 49.62 17.88
N THR A 682 33.73 49.11 17.70
CA THR A 682 34.65 49.49 16.59
C THR A 682 34.13 49.16 15.18
N GLN A 683 33.07 48.35 15.09
CA GLN A 683 32.42 47.95 13.84
C GLN A 683 31.34 48.94 13.36
N LEU A 684 31.06 50.01 14.12
CA LEU A 684 30.08 51.03 13.74
C LEU A 684 30.49 51.76 12.45
N GLU A 685 29.55 51.84 11.52
CA GLU A 685 29.64 52.57 10.26
C GLU A 685 28.78 53.85 10.30
N VAL A 686 27.71 53.88 11.09
CA VAL A 686 26.82 55.04 11.27
C VAL A 686 26.61 55.32 12.75
N LEU A 687 26.86 56.57 13.16
CA LEU A 687 26.62 57.06 14.51
C LEU A 687 25.85 58.38 14.44
N GLU A 688 24.62 58.38 14.93
CA GLU A 688 23.82 59.57 15.11
C GLU A 688 23.57 59.83 16.59
N CYS A 689 23.87 61.03 17.03
CA CYS A 689 23.81 61.54 18.40
C CYS A 689 23.24 62.96 18.36
N LYS A 690 21.93 63.06 18.04
CA LYS A 690 21.25 64.33 17.78
C LYS A 690 20.49 64.81 19.02
N GLN A 691 20.50 66.12 19.28
CA GLN A 691 19.74 66.72 20.40
C GLN A 691 20.11 66.12 21.75
N LEU A 692 21.42 65.97 22.00
CA LEU A 692 21.97 65.45 23.24
C LEU A 692 22.86 66.50 23.92
N PRO A 693 22.96 66.52 25.26
CA PRO A 693 23.85 67.41 26.01
C PRO A 693 25.35 67.01 25.90
N LEU A 694 25.80 66.53 24.73
CA LEU A 694 27.15 66.05 24.47
C LEU A 694 28.12 67.21 24.26
N GLU A 695 29.10 67.36 25.16
CA GLU A 695 30.22 68.30 25.01
C GLU A 695 31.51 67.59 24.57
N ASN A 696 31.81 66.43 25.14
CA ASN A 696 33.04 65.69 24.87
C ASN A 696 32.81 64.51 23.90
N ILE A 697 33.36 64.63 22.69
CA ILE A 697 33.29 63.58 21.65
C ILE A 697 34.59 62.77 21.51
N SER A 698 35.56 62.93 22.42
CA SER A 698 36.86 62.21 22.38
C SER A 698 36.73 60.68 22.23
N PRO A 699 35.74 60.00 22.86
CA PRO A 699 35.57 58.56 22.72
C PRO A 699 35.28 58.06 21.28
N ILE A 700 34.84 58.93 20.37
CA ILE A 700 34.52 58.55 18.97
C ILE A 700 35.81 58.29 18.15
N SER A 701 36.96 58.82 18.58
CA SER A 701 38.23 58.75 17.84
C SER A 701 38.71 57.34 17.49
N THR A 702 38.26 56.31 18.21
CA THR A 702 38.62 54.91 17.96
C THR A 702 37.74 54.22 16.92
N LEU A 703 36.61 54.83 16.52
CA LEU A 703 35.62 54.27 15.59
C LEU A 703 36.06 54.44 14.13
N THR A 704 37.21 53.91 13.76
CA THR A 704 37.83 54.10 12.43
C THR A 704 37.04 53.51 11.25
N SER A 705 36.00 52.71 11.52
CA SER A 705 35.06 52.18 10.52
C SER A 705 33.94 53.16 10.16
N LEU A 706 33.81 54.26 10.90
CA LEU A 706 32.69 55.19 10.80
C LEU A 706 32.69 55.93 9.45
N ARG A 707 31.55 55.91 8.76
CA ARG A 707 31.27 56.60 7.50
C ARG A 707 30.32 57.77 7.67
N THR A 708 29.38 57.67 8.61
CA THR A 708 28.41 58.73 8.89
C THR A 708 28.44 59.09 10.38
N LEU A 709 28.61 60.39 10.66
CA LEU A 709 28.55 60.96 12.00
C LEU A 709 27.58 62.14 12.03
N ASN A 710 26.59 62.09 12.90
CA ASN A 710 25.68 63.20 13.15
C ASN A 710 25.70 63.56 14.64
N ILE A 711 26.24 64.72 14.99
CA ILE A 711 26.28 65.28 16.35
C ILE A 711 25.50 66.59 16.43
N SER A 712 24.49 66.75 15.58
CA SER A 712 23.73 68.00 15.46
C SER A 712 22.97 68.35 16.74
N ASN A 713 22.88 69.64 17.03
CA ASN A 713 22.22 70.19 18.22
C ASN A 713 22.78 69.60 19.54
N THR A 714 24.11 69.54 19.64
CA THR A 714 24.84 69.15 20.85
C THR A 714 25.68 70.30 21.39
N ALA A 715 26.20 70.18 22.61
CA ALA A 715 27.06 71.20 23.23
C ALA A 715 28.51 71.20 22.71
N THR A 716 28.85 70.30 21.78
CA THR A 716 30.21 70.05 21.29
C THR A 716 30.85 71.31 20.70
N ASN A 717 32.12 71.54 21.04
CA ASN A 717 32.88 72.71 20.59
C ASN A 717 34.23 72.37 19.93
N ASP A 718 34.67 71.11 20.00
CA ASP A 718 35.97 70.63 19.51
C ASP A 718 35.80 69.41 18.60
N LEU A 719 36.29 69.52 17.36
CA LEU A 719 36.23 68.47 16.34
C LEU A 719 37.56 67.70 16.18
N ARG A 720 38.62 68.06 16.91
CA ARG A 720 39.92 67.37 16.85
C ARG A 720 39.85 65.86 17.06
N PRO A 721 38.96 65.32 17.91
CA PRO A 721 38.79 63.87 18.03
C PRO A 721 38.44 63.12 16.74
N LEU A 722 37.94 63.81 15.71
CA LEU A 722 37.57 63.20 14.45
C LEU A 722 38.78 62.92 13.54
N ALA A 723 39.95 63.49 13.81
CA ALA A 723 41.10 63.49 12.90
C ALA A 723 41.61 62.11 12.46
N SER A 724 41.31 61.05 13.21
CA SER A 724 41.65 59.66 12.90
C SER A 724 40.62 58.92 12.03
N LEU A 725 39.46 59.52 11.75
CA LEU A 725 38.32 58.86 11.10
C LEU A 725 38.38 58.99 9.57
N SER A 726 39.46 58.51 8.95
CA SER A 726 39.71 58.72 7.51
C SER A 726 38.65 58.14 6.56
N LYS A 727 37.79 57.22 7.03
CA LYS A 727 36.64 56.66 6.29
C LYS A 727 35.36 57.49 6.40
N LEU A 728 35.36 58.59 7.16
CA LEU A 728 34.16 59.40 7.38
C LEU A 728 33.78 60.12 6.08
N GLU A 729 32.57 59.87 5.60
CA GLU A 729 31.99 60.39 4.36
C GLU A 729 30.98 61.51 4.61
N VAL A 730 30.24 61.44 5.71
CA VAL A 730 29.19 62.39 6.06
C VAL A 730 29.35 62.86 7.49
N LEU A 731 29.48 64.18 7.68
CA LEU A 731 29.54 64.82 8.99
C LEU A 731 28.44 65.89 9.12
N ASN A 732 27.56 65.74 10.11
CA ASN A 732 26.64 66.79 10.52
C ASN A 732 26.97 67.25 11.95
N CYS A 733 27.48 68.48 12.07
CA CYS A 733 27.73 69.17 13.33
C CYS A 733 26.93 70.47 13.45
N SER A 734 25.78 70.55 12.76
CA SER A 734 24.92 71.73 12.79
C SER A 734 24.34 72.00 14.18
N GLY A 735 24.12 73.27 14.52
CA GLY A 735 23.53 73.65 15.81
C GLY A 735 24.44 73.39 17.02
N THR A 736 25.75 73.19 16.81
CA THR A 736 26.75 72.99 17.87
C THR A 736 27.50 74.28 18.23
N ASN A 737 28.35 74.24 19.26
CA ASN A 737 29.20 75.37 19.67
C ASN A 737 30.55 75.43 18.95
N VAL A 738 30.74 74.63 17.90
CA VAL A 738 31.98 74.58 17.10
C VAL A 738 32.29 75.96 16.51
N SER A 739 33.52 76.41 16.67
CA SER A 739 33.99 77.73 16.21
C SER A 739 35.04 77.70 15.10
N ASN A 740 35.64 76.53 14.86
CA ASN A 740 36.61 76.28 13.80
C ASN A 740 36.56 74.79 13.43
N LEU A 741 37.05 74.44 12.24
CA LEU A 741 36.95 73.09 11.68
C LEU A 741 38.22 72.26 11.89
N ARG A 742 39.01 72.56 12.93
CA ARG A 742 40.23 71.78 13.24
C ARG A 742 39.88 70.34 13.61
N GLY A 743 40.64 69.40 13.06
CA GLY A 743 40.37 67.96 13.12
C GLY A 743 39.79 67.39 11.84
N LEU A 744 39.33 68.23 10.89
CA LEU A 744 38.77 67.76 9.63
C LEU A 744 39.81 67.66 8.50
N GLU A 745 41.02 68.20 8.68
CA GLU A 745 42.03 68.38 7.64
C GLU A 745 42.42 67.07 6.92
N ASN A 746 42.36 65.94 7.64
CA ASN A 746 42.79 64.63 7.13
C ASN A 746 41.61 63.70 6.77
N LEU A 747 40.38 64.19 6.76
CA LEU A 747 39.19 63.40 6.45
C LEU A 747 38.99 63.27 4.93
N VAL A 748 39.93 62.60 4.29
CA VAL A 748 40.02 62.51 2.82
C VAL A 748 38.78 61.89 2.18
N SER A 749 37.99 61.09 2.90
CA SER A 749 36.74 60.51 2.38
C SER A 749 35.52 61.43 2.54
N LEU A 750 35.66 62.58 3.21
CA LEU A 750 34.53 63.43 3.58
C LEU A 750 33.91 64.06 2.33
N SER A 751 32.66 63.70 2.08
CA SER A 751 31.89 64.14 0.92
C SER A 751 30.79 65.14 1.26
N LYS A 752 30.27 65.10 2.49
CA LYS A 752 29.22 66.00 2.96
C LYS A 752 29.54 66.54 4.34
N LEU A 753 29.49 67.86 4.47
CA LEU A 753 29.67 68.56 5.75
C LEU A 753 28.52 69.54 5.98
N ASP A 754 27.82 69.38 7.11
CA ASP A 754 26.86 70.35 7.61
C ASP A 754 27.37 70.96 8.92
N CYS A 755 27.81 72.22 8.85
CA CYS A 755 28.22 73.03 10.00
C CYS A 755 27.32 74.27 10.17
N SER A 756 26.08 74.21 9.66
CA SER A 756 25.11 75.30 9.78
C SER A 756 24.72 75.59 11.24
N ASN A 757 24.30 76.82 11.54
CA ASN A 757 23.91 77.22 12.90
C ASN A 757 25.04 77.02 13.94
N THR A 758 26.30 77.21 13.55
CA THR A 758 27.48 77.11 14.44
C THR A 758 28.19 78.47 14.57
N ARG A 759 29.33 78.49 15.27
CA ARG A 759 30.18 79.69 15.43
C ARG A 759 31.39 79.68 14.50
N VAL A 760 31.41 78.78 13.50
CA VAL A 760 32.50 78.66 12.52
C VAL A 760 32.71 80.00 11.82
N ASN A 761 33.96 80.47 11.79
CA ASN A 761 34.31 81.78 11.24
C ASN A 761 35.35 81.72 10.10
N ARG A 762 35.88 80.54 9.78
CA ARG A 762 36.79 80.31 8.65
C ARG A 762 36.65 78.88 8.12
N LEU A 763 37.01 78.67 6.86
CA LEU A 763 36.96 77.36 6.18
C LEU A 763 38.36 76.82 5.82
N ASP A 764 39.45 77.44 6.30
CA ASP A 764 40.83 77.12 5.90
C ASP A 764 41.22 75.65 6.17
N GLN A 765 40.63 75.00 7.17
CA GLN A 765 40.90 73.60 7.52
C GLN A 765 40.29 72.56 6.55
N ILE A 766 39.41 72.98 5.64
CA ILE A 766 38.74 72.05 4.72
C ILE A 766 39.08 72.32 3.24
N PHE A 767 40.03 73.21 2.95
CA PHE A 767 40.38 73.58 1.57
C PHE A 767 40.91 72.42 0.74
N GLU A 768 41.67 71.53 1.38
CA GLU A 768 42.33 70.37 0.76
C GLU A 768 41.45 69.10 0.76
N LEU A 769 40.15 69.21 1.08
CA LEU A 769 39.22 68.08 1.05
C LEU A 769 38.60 67.93 -0.34
N ASP A 770 39.38 67.41 -1.30
CA ASP A 770 38.99 67.29 -2.72
C ASP A 770 37.69 66.50 -2.96
N ASN A 771 37.32 65.60 -2.05
CA ASN A 771 36.12 64.76 -2.16
C ASN A 771 34.85 65.45 -1.63
N LEU A 772 34.94 66.68 -1.09
CA LEU A 772 33.80 67.37 -0.51
C LEU A 772 32.84 67.90 -1.59
N ILE A 773 31.68 67.26 -1.71
CA ILE A 773 30.67 67.57 -2.74
C ILE A 773 29.59 68.52 -2.19
N GLU A 774 29.32 68.50 -0.89
CA GLU A 774 28.26 69.34 -0.29
C GLU A 774 28.71 69.96 1.04
N LEU A 775 28.61 71.30 1.12
CA LEU A 775 28.89 72.08 2.32
C LEU A 775 27.68 72.94 2.70
N SER A 776 27.06 72.65 3.85
CA SER A 776 26.01 73.49 4.45
C SER A 776 26.59 74.31 5.59
N CYS A 777 26.55 75.64 5.47
CA CYS A 777 27.20 76.56 6.44
C CYS A 777 26.42 77.87 6.66
N TYR A 778 25.10 77.86 6.44
CA TYR A 778 24.22 79.00 6.74
C TYR A 778 24.12 79.26 8.25
N ASN A 779 23.82 80.51 8.64
CA ASN A 779 23.80 80.94 10.05
C ASN A 779 25.10 80.62 10.82
N THR A 780 26.25 80.88 10.19
CA THR A 780 27.59 80.80 10.80
C THR A 780 28.20 82.20 10.95
N ARG A 781 29.45 82.31 11.41
CA ARG A 781 30.21 83.57 11.46
C ARG A 781 31.09 83.79 10.23
N LEU A 782 30.91 82.99 9.18
CA LEU A 782 31.58 83.14 7.90
C LEU A 782 31.09 84.39 7.18
N ASN A 783 31.99 85.09 6.52
CA ASN A 783 31.66 86.21 5.64
C ASN A 783 31.72 85.80 4.16
N GLN A 784 31.23 86.66 3.25
CA GLN A 784 31.24 86.35 1.81
C GLN A 784 32.64 86.09 1.23
N ARG A 785 33.72 86.65 1.81
CA ARG A 785 35.09 86.39 1.35
C ARG A 785 35.52 84.96 1.68
N ASP A 786 35.17 84.44 2.86
CA ASP A 786 35.48 83.06 3.24
C ASP A 786 34.82 82.06 2.27
N ILE A 787 33.55 82.31 1.93
CA ILE A 787 32.78 81.49 0.98
C ILE A 787 33.34 81.62 -0.44
N SER A 788 33.66 82.83 -0.89
CA SER A 788 34.23 83.06 -2.22
C SER A 788 35.62 82.43 -2.36
N GLY A 789 36.43 82.49 -1.30
CA GLY A 789 37.74 81.83 -1.24
C GLY A 789 37.63 80.32 -1.33
N PHE A 790 36.72 79.72 -0.56
CA PHE A 790 36.48 78.28 -0.62
C PHE A 790 35.94 77.84 -1.99
N ARG A 791 34.97 78.58 -2.56
CA ARG A 791 34.43 78.30 -3.91
C ARG A 791 35.49 78.39 -5.01
N GLY A 792 36.47 79.27 -4.86
CA GLY A 792 37.58 79.41 -5.80
C GLY A 792 38.52 78.19 -5.81
N VAL A 793 38.68 77.52 -4.67
CA VAL A 793 39.51 76.30 -4.54
C VAL A 793 38.69 75.04 -4.84
N ASN A 794 37.41 75.01 -4.47
CA ASN A 794 36.51 73.85 -4.60
C ASN A 794 35.25 74.21 -5.43
N PRO A 795 35.37 74.35 -6.76
CA PRO A 795 34.28 74.86 -7.61
C PRO A 795 33.11 73.87 -7.79
N GLU A 796 33.38 72.56 -7.70
CA GLU A 796 32.38 71.49 -7.86
C GLU A 796 31.58 71.23 -6.57
N CYS A 797 32.00 71.80 -5.44
CA CYS A 797 31.31 71.66 -4.15
C CYS A 797 30.04 72.53 -4.13
N LYS A 798 28.89 71.91 -3.87
CA LYS A 798 27.62 72.60 -3.64
C LYS A 798 27.64 73.26 -2.26
N ILE A 799 27.71 74.59 -2.24
CA ILE A 799 27.72 75.39 -1.00
C ILE A 799 26.33 75.97 -0.73
N ILE A 800 25.75 75.63 0.42
CA ILE A 800 24.49 76.20 0.93
C ILE A 800 24.83 77.22 2.03
N TYR A 801 24.74 78.50 1.70
CA TYR A 801 25.08 79.63 2.56
C TYR A 801 24.08 80.79 2.31
N TYR A 802 23.46 81.30 3.38
CA TYR A 802 22.61 82.48 3.38
C TYR A 802 22.59 83.15 4.75
#